data_AF-A0A9P5WCL3-F1
#
_entry.id   AF-A0A9P5WCL3-F1
#
_cell.length_a   1.000
_cell.length_b   1.000
_cell.length_c   1.000
_cell.angle_alpha   90.00
_cell.angle_beta   90.00
_cell.angle_gamma   90.00
#
_symmetry.space_group_name_H-M   'P 1'
#
loop_
_entity.id
_entity.type
_entity.pdbx_description
1 polymer ?
#
loop_
_entity_poly.entity_id
_entity_poly.type
_entity_poly.pdbx_seq_one_letter_code
_entity_poly.pdbx_strand_id
1 'polypeptide(L)'
;MHKPENIRASRSMVALMVASTSVALYLLNTTENFKKAQEMAVTSQLAFLGAVAAFVLLLIGSFDQIKAPLKFIYSCFLKPLGKIGDSTSQQGRLEAFYKEQAEIYDETRGGLLRGRSSMLALVAAQLKEQLNVSGSEKAPIWVDLGGGTGWNIEQMNKHFPISKFERVYLVDLCPSLCRIARERFQKIGWNNVVVICEDALGSNFPGMGDPKGKIDVLTMSYSLSMMDNYYAVVDHVHSLLEPKTGILGVADFYASGNVTKASSYGIEGYQCNWLTRNFWQIWFSFDHVHLHASRREYLEYRFDVKKAINGRNQFVIPFVVQIPYYIWVGQKKRADSKRNQAILSKSSLAMTQSSEDEIDEPTFFQLQASDPRPRSMSTDSNSSLGSVPDSPRSVGSSSTLVSSNFSAKDLADKQVEMRFGSKLSQWRLPYNPTLECHTQFRSYIYAFTWEDPRIDLEVLNLQKDDVMFVITSAGDNALEYALKGQPSRIHCVDMNPCQNHLLELKLASIKNLSYDNFWQMFGDGRHPDFRRILLDQLSPTLSSTALQFWYKNRNSFDDCFYESGYSGLALRLFKWLIRIKGLSKVVEEITTTDDIRIQEQLWENVVKPATLPTWLVRWLSHPAFLWNALGVPINQMNLFLDEGSAVRYLYDTLDPIMTRSLFKNDQYFYNLVVNRKYTQESCPSYLTEEGFQTLKDQNATDSMLLHTKSIIEVLRSLGDGELTKAVLMDHMDWFDLKDAEEEIKEVSRAIRSGGMVLWRSAGRKPWYNALFEKYNFEVKPVGVRVPGSGVSIDRVNMYASCYIGIKK
;
A
#
# COMPACT_ATOMS: atom_id res chain seq x y z
N MET A 1 7.51 -38.17 -41.32
CA MET A 1 8.67 -38.84 -41.96
C MET A 1 9.95 -38.12 -41.56
N HIS A 2 11.03 -38.89 -41.47
CA HIS A 2 12.19 -38.71 -40.59
C HIS A 2 13.41 -38.06 -41.27
N LYS A 3 14.06 -37.13 -40.53
CA LYS A 3 15.53 -37.01 -40.29
C LYS A 3 16.48 -36.44 -41.40
N PRO A 4 17.73 -36.02 -41.06
CA PRO A 4 18.17 -34.61 -41.15
C PRO A 4 19.55 -34.40 -41.83
N GLU A 5 19.97 -33.14 -42.04
CA GLU A 5 21.37 -32.80 -42.33
C GLU A 5 21.91 -31.72 -41.40
N ASN A 6 22.82 -32.15 -40.53
CA ASN A 6 23.70 -31.33 -39.71
C ASN A 6 24.99 -32.17 -39.60
N ILE A 7 26.08 -31.81 -40.28
CA ILE A 7 27.50 -32.21 -40.03
C ILE A 7 28.34 -31.51 -41.11
N ARG A 8 28.86 -30.31 -40.81
CA ARG A 8 30.06 -29.78 -41.49
C ARG A 8 30.89 -28.81 -40.65
N ALA A 9 30.45 -28.43 -39.44
CA ALA A 9 31.21 -27.57 -38.53
C ALA A 9 32.06 -28.32 -37.49
N SER A 10 31.94 -29.64 -37.30
CA SER A 10 32.67 -30.37 -36.24
C SER A 10 34.04 -30.92 -36.64
N ARG A 11 34.39 -30.98 -37.93
CA ARG A 11 35.67 -31.58 -38.37
C ARG A 11 36.86 -30.61 -38.30
N SER A 12 36.63 -29.31 -38.42
CA SER A 12 37.69 -28.28 -38.32
C SER A 12 38.07 -27.94 -36.88
N MET A 13 37.15 -28.11 -35.92
CA MET A 13 37.39 -27.84 -34.50
C MET A 13 38.13 -29.00 -33.81
N VAL A 14 37.89 -30.24 -34.24
CA VAL A 14 38.61 -31.43 -33.74
C VAL A 14 40.07 -31.45 -34.23
N ALA A 15 40.35 -30.99 -35.45
CA ALA A 15 41.73 -30.88 -35.96
C ALA A 15 42.54 -29.80 -35.19
N LEU A 16 41.90 -28.70 -34.78
CA LEU A 16 42.55 -27.65 -33.98
C LEU A 16 42.79 -28.10 -32.53
N MET A 17 41.85 -28.86 -31.94
CA MET A 17 42.02 -29.42 -30.60
C MET A 17 43.13 -30.47 -30.56
N VAL A 18 43.22 -31.39 -31.53
CA VAL A 18 44.28 -32.42 -31.55
C VAL A 18 45.67 -31.82 -31.75
N ALA A 19 45.81 -30.75 -32.54
CA ALA A 19 47.08 -30.04 -32.68
C ALA A 19 47.52 -29.32 -31.39
N SER A 20 46.57 -28.83 -30.57
CA SER A 20 46.88 -28.19 -29.28
C SER A 20 47.31 -29.18 -28.19
N THR A 21 46.78 -30.41 -28.20
CA THR A 21 47.15 -31.45 -27.24
C THR A 21 48.55 -32.02 -27.49
N SER A 22 48.97 -32.13 -28.75
CA SER A 22 50.32 -32.62 -29.11
C SER A 22 51.42 -31.61 -28.72
N VAL A 23 51.15 -30.31 -28.81
CA VAL A 23 52.09 -29.26 -28.34
C VAL A 23 52.15 -29.20 -26.81
N ALA A 24 51.02 -29.40 -26.12
CA ALA A 24 50.99 -29.49 -24.66
C ALA A 24 51.71 -30.75 -24.12
N LEU A 25 51.59 -31.89 -24.80
CA LEU A 25 52.32 -33.12 -24.46
C LEU A 25 53.83 -33.03 -24.73
N TYR A 26 54.25 -32.29 -25.76
CA TYR A 26 55.67 -32.03 -26.03
C TYR A 26 56.31 -31.10 -24.98
N LEU A 27 55.56 -30.11 -24.47
CA LEU A 27 56.00 -29.19 -23.41
C LEU A 27 56.02 -29.81 -22.01
N LEU A 28 55.36 -30.96 -21.81
CA LEU A 28 55.34 -31.69 -20.53
C LEU A 28 56.49 -32.69 -20.35
N ASN A 29 57.37 -32.86 -21.35
CA ASN A 29 58.47 -33.83 -21.29
C ASN A 29 59.80 -33.25 -20.77
N THR A 30 59.76 -32.16 -20.01
CA THR A 30 60.90 -31.66 -19.24
C THR A 30 60.69 -31.98 -17.76
N THR A 31 61.66 -32.67 -17.18
CA THR A 31 61.63 -33.34 -15.86
C THR A 31 61.40 -32.42 -14.65
N GLU A 32 61.25 -31.11 -14.83
CA GLU A 32 60.92 -30.16 -13.76
C GLU A 32 59.41 -29.95 -13.53
N ASN A 33 58.55 -30.21 -14.52
CA ASN A 33 57.10 -29.94 -14.39
C ASN A 33 56.32 -31.03 -13.64
N PHE A 34 56.87 -32.24 -13.52
CA PHE A 34 56.19 -33.36 -12.82
C PHE A 34 56.13 -33.15 -11.30
N LYS A 35 57.18 -32.57 -10.69
CA LYS A 35 57.19 -32.25 -9.24
C LYS A 35 56.20 -31.14 -8.89
N LYS A 36 56.12 -30.08 -9.71
CA LYS A 36 55.15 -28.98 -9.52
C LYS A 36 53.70 -29.45 -9.71
N ALA A 37 53.44 -30.34 -10.68
CA ALA A 37 52.11 -30.92 -10.86
C ALA A 37 51.70 -31.81 -9.67
N GLN A 38 52.64 -32.53 -9.07
CA GLN A 38 52.40 -33.38 -7.90
C GLN A 38 52.18 -32.55 -6.62
N GLU A 39 52.92 -31.47 -6.42
CA GLU A 39 52.69 -30.50 -5.32
C GLU A 39 51.36 -29.76 -5.46
N MET A 40 50.97 -29.36 -6.68
CA MET A 40 49.65 -28.78 -6.97
C MET A 40 48.51 -29.77 -6.75
N ALA A 41 48.70 -31.05 -7.11
CA ALA A 41 47.71 -32.09 -6.85
C ALA A 41 47.49 -32.30 -5.34
N VAL A 42 48.58 -32.38 -4.55
CA VAL A 42 48.50 -32.53 -3.09
C VAL A 42 47.88 -31.30 -2.42
N THR A 43 48.23 -30.08 -2.84
CA THR A 43 47.59 -28.85 -2.33
C THR A 43 46.12 -28.75 -2.71
N SER A 44 45.73 -29.17 -3.92
CA SER A 44 44.30 -29.23 -4.31
C SER A 44 43.51 -30.26 -3.50
N GLN A 45 44.12 -31.43 -3.20
CA GLN A 45 43.49 -32.46 -2.37
C GLN A 45 43.35 -32.01 -0.91
N LEU A 46 44.35 -31.33 -0.36
CA LEU A 46 44.29 -30.73 0.97
C LEU A 46 43.28 -29.58 1.04
N ALA A 47 43.18 -28.75 0.00
CA ALA A 47 42.16 -27.70 -0.09
C ALA A 47 40.74 -28.29 -0.21
N PHE A 48 40.57 -29.38 -0.95
CA PHE A 48 39.30 -30.11 -1.03
C PHE A 48 38.93 -30.76 0.30
N LEU A 49 39.87 -31.43 0.97
CA LEU A 49 39.67 -31.99 2.31
C LEU A 49 39.37 -30.90 3.34
N GLY A 50 40.04 -29.75 3.26
CA GLY A 50 39.77 -28.58 4.09
C GLY A 50 38.39 -27.98 3.84
N ALA A 51 37.97 -27.88 2.58
CA ALA A 51 36.63 -27.43 2.21
C ALA A 51 35.53 -28.41 2.65
N VAL A 52 35.78 -29.72 2.54
CA VAL A 52 34.86 -30.76 3.03
C VAL A 52 34.78 -30.73 4.56
N ALA A 53 35.91 -30.60 5.26
CA ALA A 53 35.93 -30.49 6.72
C ALA A 53 35.23 -29.20 7.19
N ALA A 54 35.47 -28.07 6.52
CA ALA A 54 34.77 -26.81 6.79
C ALA A 54 33.27 -26.94 6.52
N PHE A 55 32.86 -27.60 5.44
CA PHE A 55 31.46 -27.86 5.13
C PHE A 55 30.79 -28.78 6.14
N VAL A 56 31.49 -29.83 6.61
CA VAL A 56 31.01 -30.74 7.65
C VAL A 56 30.91 -30.02 8.99
N LEU A 57 31.89 -29.21 9.38
CA LEU A 57 31.84 -28.39 10.59
C LEU A 57 30.71 -27.34 10.52
N LEU A 58 30.47 -26.76 9.34
CA LEU A 58 29.38 -25.82 9.10
C LEU A 58 28.02 -26.53 9.16
N LEU A 59 27.91 -27.76 8.64
CA LEU A 59 26.73 -28.61 8.77
C LEU A 59 26.47 -29.06 10.21
N ILE A 60 27.51 -29.42 10.97
CA ILE A 60 27.41 -29.80 12.39
C ILE A 60 27.03 -28.57 13.23
N GLY A 61 27.67 -27.42 13.00
CA GLY A 61 27.36 -26.16 13.68
C GLY A 61 25.99 -25.60 13.32
N SER A 62 25.46 -25.93 12.14
CA SER A 62 24.11 -25.56 11.69
C SER A 62 23.08 -26.69 11.91
N PHE A 63 23.48 -27.84 12.47
CA PHE A 63 22.63 -29.03 12.53
C PHE A 63 21.37 -28.77 13.34
N ASP A 64 21.47 -28.08 14.48
CA ASP A 64 20.31 -27.71 15.29
C ASP A 64 19.38 -26.73 14.57
N GLN A 65 19.91 -25.85 13.70
CA GLN A 65 19.10 -24.93 12.89
C GLN A 65 18.39 -25.64 11.72
N ILE A 66 18.94 -26.76 11.23
CA ILE A 66 18.42 -27.53 10.08
C ILE A 66 17.57 -28.73 10.53
N LYS A 67 17.78 -29.26 11.73
CA LYS A 67 17.08 -30.41 12.30
C LYS A 67 15.57 -30.20 12.41
N ALA A 68 15.13 -29.02 12.84
CA ALA A 68 13.71 -28.72 12.98
C ALA A 68 13.01 -28.59 11.59
N PRO A 69 13.57 -27.86 10.60
CA PRO A 69 13.11 -27.91 9.21
C PRO A 69 13.13 -29.31 8.59
N LEU A 70 14.17 -30.12 8.81
CA LEU A 70 14.26 -31.48 8.27
C LEU A 70 13.25 -32.43 8.90
N LYS A 71 12.98 -32.34 10.21
CA LYS A 71 11.89 -33.08 10.86
C LYS A 71 10.55 -32.67 10.28
N PHE A 72 10.31 -31.36 10.11
CA PHE A 72 9.11 -30.86 9.45
C PHE A 72 8.99 -31.39 8.01
N ILE A 73 10.08 -31.37 7.23
CA ILE A 73 10.12 -31.91 5.87
C ILE A 73 9.84 -33.42 5.89
N TYR A 74 10.48 -34.18 6.76
CA TYR A 74 10.24 -35.61 6.87
C TYR A 74 8.77 -35.90 7.24
N SER A 75 8.25 -35.22 8.25
CA SER A 75 6.88 -35.40 8.74
C SER A 75 5.81 -34.95 7.74
N CYS A 76 6.05 -33.90 6.94
CA CYS A 76 5.06 -33.40 5.97
C CYS A 76 5.30 -33.90 4.53
N PHE A 77 6.49 -34.42 4.18
CA PHE A 77 6.88 -34.72 2.79
C PHE A 77 7.34 -36.16 2.55
N LEU A 78 7.77 -36.91 3.58
CA LEU A 78 8.37 -38.26 3.42
C LEU A 78 7.66 -39.36 4.23
N LYS A 79 7.00 -39.02 5.35
CA LYS A 79 6.28 -40.00 6.16
C LYS A 79 5.03 -40.47 5.40
N PRO A 80 4.83 -41.78 5.18
CA PRO A 80 3.60 -42.28 4.62
C PRO A 80 2.45 -41.95 5.59
N LEU A 81 1.46 -41.16 5.16
CA LEU A 81 0.20 -41.00 5.87
C LEU A 81 -0.61 -42.30 5.74
N GLY A 82 -0.14 -43.33 6.44
CA GLY A 82 -0.71 -44.66 6.45
C GLY A 82 -1.36 -44.96 7.79
N LYS A 83 -2.68 -45.15 7.78
CA LYS A 83 -3.48 -46.02 8.66
C LYS A 83 -2.89 -46.29 10.06
N ILE A 84 -2.91 -45.31 10.97
CA ILE A 84 -2.67 -45.55 12.40
C ILE A 84 -3.76 -44.82 13.20
N GLY A 85 -4.73 -45.58 13.73
CA GLY A 85 -5.68 -45.18 14.78
C GLY A 85 -6.83 -44.27 14.33
N ASP A 86 -8.08 -44.69 14.63
CA ASP A 86 -9.37 -44.01 14.41
C ASP A 86 -9.41 -42.91 13.32
N SER A 87 -8.92 -43.25 12.13
CA SER A 87 -8.70 -42.31 11.02
C SER A 87 -10.00 -41.88 10.31
N THR A 88 -11.15 -42.17 10.91
CA THR A 88 -12.49 -41.85 10.40
C THR A 88 -12.98 -40.48 10.88
N SER A 89 -12.50 -39.98 12.03
CA SER A 89 -12.86 -38.67 12.59
C SER A 89 -11.82 -37.58 12.27
N GLN A 90 -12.27 -36.33 12.11
CA GLN A 90 -11.37 -35.19 11.88
C GLN A 90 -10.40 -34.98 13.06
N GLN A 91 -10.88 -35.17 14.29
CA GLN A 91 -10.07 -35.06 15.50
C GLN A 91 -8.94 -36.09 15.55
N GLY A 92 -9.23 -37.36 15.22
CA GLY A 92 -8.21 -38.42 15.16
C GLY A 92 -7.10 -38.11 14.15
N ARG A 93 -7.47 -37.58 12.96
CA ARG A 93 -6.51 -37.15 11.94
C ARG A 93 -5.62 -35.99 12.41
N LEU A 94 -6.21 -34.97 13.02
CA LEU A 94 -5.46 -33.80 13.52
C LEU A 94 -4.54 -34.16 14.68
N GLU A 95 -4.99 -34.97 15.63
CA GLU A 95 -4.17 -35.46 16.74
C GLU A 95 -3.00 -36.29 16.21
N ALA A 96 -3.22 -37.21 15.28
CA ALA A 96 -2.15 -38.00 14.65
C ALA A 96 -1.12 -37.11 13.93
N PHE A 97 -1.55 -36.01 13.30
CA PHE A 97 -0.68 -35.07 12.62
C PHE A 97 0.16 -34.22 13.60
N TYR A 98 -0.45 -33.71 14.67
CA TYR A 98 0.19 -32.75 15.58
C TYR A 98 0.92 -33.37 16.77
N LYS A 99 0.52 -34.55 17.24
CA LYS A 99 1.07 -35.15 18.47
C LYS A 99 2.59 -35.27 18.47
N GLU A 100 3.20 -35.68 17.36
CA GLU A 100 4.66 -35.83 17.23
C GLU A 100 5.40 -34.48 17.06
N GLN A 101 4.68 -33.42 16.68
CA GLN A 101 5.23 -32.09 16.42
C GLN A 101 4.91 -31.06 17.51
N ALA A 102 4.05 -31.42 18.47
CA ALA A 102 3.45 -30.47 19.42
C ALA A 102 4.50 -29.69 20.23
N GLU A 103 5.59 -30.33 20.64
CA GLU A 103 6.67 -29.71 21.42
C GLU A 103 7.55 -28.75 20.59
N ILE A 104 7.71 -29.00 19.29
CA ILE A 104 8.50 -28.16 18.37
C ILE A 104 7.63 -27.25 17.49
N TYR A 105 6.32 -27.21 17.78
CA TYR A 105 5.32 -26.60 16.92
C TYR A 105 5.59 -25.11 16.69
N ASP A 106 5.88 -24.37 17.75
CA ASP A 106 6.11 -22.93 17.68
C ASP A 106 7.41 -22.56 16.96
N GLU A 107 8.48 -23.33 17.21
CA GLU A 107 9.82 -23.11 16.65
C GLU A 107 9.85 -23.38 15.14
N THR A 108 9.15 -24.41 14.68
CA THR A 108 9.12 -24.81 13.26
C THR A 108 8.13 -24.01 12.41
N ARG A 109 7.00 -23.57 13.00
CA ARG A 109 5.92 -22.90 12.26
C ARG A 109 6.11 -21.39 12.10
N GLY A 110 7.01 -20.74 12.84
CA GLY A 110 7.27 -19.29 12.70
C GLY A 110 7.69 -18.86 11.29
N GLY A 111 8.43 -19.71 10.57
CA GLY A 111 8.81 -19.48 9.17
C GLY A 111 7.67 -19.69 8.16
N LEU A 112 6.69 -20.53 8.52
CA LEU A 112 5.57 -20.93 7.65
C LEU A 112 4.32 -20.03 7.83
N LEU A 113 4.00 -19.66 9.08
CA LEU A 113 2.78 -18.93 9.44
C LEU A 113 3.03 -17.42 9.50
N ARG A 114 3.43 -16.82 8.37
CA ARG A 114 3.88 -15.42 8.30
C ARG A 114 2.81 -14.37 8.63
N GLY A 115 1.52 -14.71 8.51
CA GLY A 115 0.40 -13.79 8.65
C GLY A 115 -0.12 -13.59 10.07
N ARG A 116 0.10 -14.56 10.98
CA ARG A 116 -0.58 -14.58 12.30
C ARG A 116 -0.23 -13.39 13.19
N SER A 117 1.04 -13.00 13.26
CA SER A 117 1.47 -11.85 14.08
C SER A 117 0.91 -10.53 13.54
N SER A 118 0.95 -10.35 12.23
CA SER A 118 0.35 -9.17 11.58
C SER A 118 -1.16 -9.12 11.78
N MET A 119 -1.86 -10.26 11.70
CA MET A 119 -3.30 -10.33 11.97
C MET A 119 -3.62 -9.85 13.39
N LEU A 120 -2.89 -10.35 14.40
CA LEU A 120 -3.09 -9.94 15.79
C LEU A 120 -2.85 -8.44 15.97
N ALA A 121 -1.80 -7.89 15.36
CA ALA A 121 -1.52 -6.45 15.39
C ALA A 121 -2.67 -5.62 14.78
N LEU A 122 -3.18 -6.03 13.61
CA LEU A 122 -4.30 -5.35 12.95
C LEU A 122 -5.60 -5.45 13.75
N VAL A 123 -5.90 -6.62 14.33
CA VAL A 123 -7.08 -6.82 15.19
C VAL A 123 -6.95 -5.96 16.44
N ALA A 124 -5.79 -5.95 17.09
CA ALA A 124 -5.54 -5.12 18.28
C ALA A 124 -5.67 -3.62 17.97
N ALA A 125 -5.13 -3.16 16.83
CA ALA A 125 -5.25 -1.77 16.40
C ALA A 125 -6.73 -1.39 16.15
N GLN A 126 -7.48 -2.25 15.48
CA GLN A 126 -8.91 -2.02 15.22
C GLN A 126 -9.75 -2.06 16.50
N LEU A 127 -9.42 -2.94 17.46
CA LEU A 127 -10.07 -3.02 18.76
C LEU A 127 -9.84 -1.73 19.58
N LYS A 128 -8.60 -1.23 19.64
CA LYS A 128 -8.28 0.04 20.31
C LYS A 128 -9.10 1.20 19.74
N GLU A 129 -9.16 1.29 18.41
CA GLU A 129 -9.95 2.32 17.74
C GLU A 129 -11.45 2.24 18.09
N GLN A 130 -12.01 1.03 18.10
CA GLN A 130 -13.42 0.85 18.47
C GLN A 130 -13.72 1.18 19.92
N LEU A 131 -12.84 0.81 20.85
CA LEU A 131 -12.98 1.15 22.27
C LEU A 131 -12.92 2.67 22.48
N ASN A 132 -12.00 3.35 21.78
CA ASN A 132 -11.89 4.80 21.81
C ASN A 132 -13.15 5.50 21.26
N VAL A 133 -13.68 5.03 20.13
CA VAL A 133 -14.87 5.62 19.48
C VAL A 133 -16.16 5.33 20.25
N SER A 134 -16.30 4.14 20.82
CA SER A 134 -17.51 3.75 21.56
C SER A 134 -17.58 4.36 22.96
N GLY A 135 -16.44 4.75 23.54
CA GLY A 135 -16.36 5.19 24.94
C GLY A 135 -16.76 4.08 25.92
N SER A 136 -16.79 2.82 25.48
CA SER A 136 -17.23 1.68 26.29
C SER A 136 -16.16 1.33 27.32
N GLU A 137 -16.53 1.37 28.59
CA GLU A 137 -15.70 0.85 29.69
C GLU A 137 -15.74 -0.67 29.80
N LYS A 138 -16.62 -1.34 29.04
CA LYS A 138 -16.74 -2.80 29.05
C LYS A 138 -15.46 -3.44 28.49
N ALA A 139 -14.85 -4.31 29.28
CA ALA A 139 -13.72 -5.11 28.85
C ALA A 139 -14.16 -6.11 27.75
N PRO A 140 -13.41 -6.22 26.64
CA PRO A 140 -13.79 -7.08 25.53
C PRO A 140 -13.65 -8.57 25.86
N ILE A 141 -14.40 -9.40 25.16
CA ILE A 141 -14.28 -10.86 25.18
C ILE A 141 -13.68 -11.36 23.87
N TRP A 142 -12.65 -12.20 23.96
CA TRP A 142 -11.93 -12.75 22.81
C TRP A 142 -12.05 -14.27 22.73
N VAL A 143 -12.33 -14.78 21.52
CA VAL A 143 -12.25 -16.21 21.17
C VAL A 143 -11.20 -16.45 20.07
N ASP A 144 -10.22 -17.33 20.31
CA ASP A 144 -9.25 -17.80 19.31
C ASP A 144 -9.62 -19.22 18.86
N LEU A 145 -10.16 -19.35 17.64
CA LEU A 145 -10.60 -20.62 17.06
C LEU A 145 -9.46 -21.31 16.31
N GLY A 146 -9.15 -22.53 16.73
CA GLY A 146 -7.94 -23.24 16.32
C GLY A 146 -6.68 -22.63 16.92
N GLY A 147 -6.74 -22.26 18.20
CA GLY A 147 -5.67 -21.53 18.88
C GLY A 147 -4.41 -22.37 19.19
N GLY A 148 -4.45 -23.68 18.95
CA GLY A 148 -3.31 -24.59 19.07
C GLY A 148 -2.63 -24.54 20.44
N THR A 149 -1.34 -24.25 20.46
CA THR A 149 -0.49 -24.20 21.66
C THR A 149 -0.71 -22.96 22.53
N GLY A 150 -1.60 -22.04 22.14
CA GLY A 150 -1.85 -20.78 22.84
C GLY A 150 -0.89 -19.64 22.47
N TRP A 151 -0.02 -19.84 21.48
CA TRP A 151 0.97 -18.85 21.05
C TRP A 151 0.35 -17.50 20.64
N ASN A 152 -0.80 -17.50 19.97
CA ASN A 152 -1.48 -16.27 19.54
C ASN A 152 -1.89 -15.40 20.73
N ILE A 153 -2.42 -16.03 21.79
CA ILE A 153 -2.82 -15.33 23.03
C ILE A 153 -1.58 -14.70 23.68
N GLU A 154 -0.46 -15.41 23.69
CA GLU A 154 0.81 -14.86 24.17
C GLU A 154 1.27 -13.64 23.36
N GLN A 155 1.18 -13.71 22.03
CA GLN A 155 1.58 -12.58 21.18
C GLN A 155 0.62 -11.41 21.23
N MET A 156 -0.69 -11.66 21.36
CA MET A 156 -1.69 -10.60 21.49
C MET A 156 -1.35 -9.68 22.67
N ASN A 157 -0.82 -10.23 23.77
CA ASN A 157 -0.40 -9.44 24.95
C ASN A 157 0.59 -8.30 24.62
N LYS A 158 1.39 -8.44 23.55
CA LYS A 158 2.33 -7.41 23.09
C LYS A 158 1.63 -6.23 22.42
N HIS A 159 0.47 -6.45 21.83
CA HIS A 159 -0.32 -5.44 21.11
C HIS A 159 -1.49 -4.92 21.94
N PHE A 160 -2.15 -5.79 22.70
CA PHE A 160 -3.26 -5.51 23.61
C PHE A 160 -3.16 -6.41 24.85
N PRO A 161 -2.96 -5.86 26.06
CA PRO A 161 -2.73 -6.65 27.27
C PRO A 161 -3.87 -7.64 27.56
N ILE A 162 -3.52 -8.89 27.88
CA ILE A 162 -4.51 -9.93 28.18
C ILE A 162 -5.33 -9.59 29.41
N SER A 163 -4.76 -8.85 30.37
CA SER A 163 -5.46 -8.37 31.57
C SER A 163 -6.59 -7.37 31.28
N LYS A 164 -6.62 -6.77 30.07
CA LYS A 164 -7.70 -5.87 29.65
C LYS A 164 -8.90 -6.59 29.04
N PHE A 165 -8.80 -7.88 28.76
CA PHE A 165 -9.95 -8.69 28.36
C PHE A 165 -10.71 -9.18 29.58
N GLU A 166 -12.04 -9.15 29.50
CA GLU A 166 -12.90 -9.78 30.50
C GLU A 166 -12.63 -11.29 30.54
N ARG A 167 -12.57 -11.88 29.34
CA ARG A 167 -12.32 -13.31 29.17
C ARG A 167 -11.67 -13.58 27.82
N VAL A 168 -10.77 -14.56 27.80
CA VAL A 168 -10.18 -15.10 26.57
C VAL A 168 -10.43 -16.60 26.50
N TYR A 169 -11.02 -17.06 25.40
CA TYR A 169 -11.27 -18.47 25.15
C TYR A 169 -10.37 -18.96 24.02
N LEU A 170 -9.58 -19.98 24.28
CA LEU A 170 -8.90 -20.77 23.25
C LEU A 170 -9.77 -21.99 22.96
N VAL A 171 -10.16 -22.18 21.70
CA VAL A 171 -10.88 -23.37 21.24
C VAL A 171 -9.99 -24.13 20.27
N ASP A 172 -9.71 -25.40 20.53
CA ASP A 172 -8.98 -26.25 19.59
C ASP A 172 -9.49 -27.70 19.66
N LEU A 173 -9.49 -28.39 18.52
CA LEU A 173 -9.97 -29.76 18.43
C LEU A 173 -8.92 -30.78 18.94
N CYS A 174 -7.63 -30.40 18.99
CA CYS A 174 -6.50 -31.28 19.29
C CYS A 174 -6.18 -31.29 20.80
N PRO A 175 -6.41 -32.42 21.51
CA PRO A 175 -6.13 -32.52 22.94
C PRO A 175 -4.66 -32.27 23.31
N SER A 176 -3.72 -32.73 22.48
CA SER A 176 -2.28 -32.52 22.73
C SER A 176 -1.89 -31.04 22.70
N LEU A 177 -2.43 -30.27 21.76
CA LEU A 177 -2.18 -28.82 21.69
C LEU A 177 -2.86 -28.07 22.85
N CYS A 178 -4.09 -28.44 23.18
CA CYS A 178 -4.80 -27.89 24.34
C CYS A 178 -4.05 -28.11 25.65
N ARG A 179 -3.40 -29.26 25.82
CA ARG A 179 -2.56 -29.54 27.01
C ARG A 179 -1.40 -28.55 27.12
N ILE A 180 -0.66 -28.33 26.02
CA ILE A 180 0.45 -27.35 25.97
C ILE A 180 -0.07 -25.94 26.25
N ALA A 181 -1.21 -25.55 25.70
CA ALA A 181 -1.82 -24.25 25.96
C ALA A 181 -2.13 -24.06 27.45
N ARG A 182 -2.71 -25.07 28.12
CA ARG A 182 -2.99 -25.01 29.57
C ARG A 182 -1.72 -24.86 30.38
N GLU A 183 -0.70 -25.68 30.09
CA GLU A 183 0.62 -25.60 30.77
C GLU A 183 1.25 -24.21 30.57
N ARG A 184 1.18 -23.65 29.35
CA ARG A 184 1.67 -22.30 29.03
C ARG A 184 0.96 -21.23 29.88
N PHE A 185 -0.37 -21.23 29.90
CA PHE A 185 -1.13 -20.19 30.61
C PHE A 185 -1.01 -20.32 32.12
N GLN A 186 -0.91 -21.54 32.66
CA GLN A 186 -0.61 -21.77 34.07
C GLN A 186 0.76 -21.22 34.45
N LYS A 187 1.78 -21.44 33.62
CA LYS A 187 3.14 -20.89 33.85
C LYS A 187 3.17 -19.36 33.81
N ILE A 188 2.39 -18.74 32.93
CA ILE A 188 2.29 -17.28 32.83
C ILE A 188 1.42 -16.68 33.98
N GLY A 189 0.46 -17.45 34.49
CA GLY A 189 -0.43 -17.04 35.58
C GLY A 189 -1.67 -16.26 35.15
N TRP A 190 -2.16 -16.45 33.92
CA TRP A 190 -3.38 -15.80 33.44
C TRP A 190 -4.64 -16.53 33.90
N ASN A 191 -5.47 -15.86 34.71
CA ASN A 191 -6.70 -16.43 35.27
C ASN A 191 -7.95 -16.18 34.39
N ASN A 192 -7.87 -15.23 33.46
CA ASN A 192 -8.96 -14.88 32.56
C ASN A 192 -8.91 -15.64 31.22
N VAL A 193 -8.00 -16.61 31.06
CA VAL A 193 -7.86 -17.44 29.85
C VAL A 193 -8.42 -18.85 30.10
N VAL A 194 -9.23 -19.37 29.17
CA VAL A 194 -9.83 -20.72 29.25
C VAL A 194 -9.50 -21.51 28.00
N VAL A 195 -9.08 -22.77 28.17
CA VAL A 195 -8.81 -23.70 27.07
C VAL A 195 -9.92 -24.72 26.94
N ILE A 196 -10.67 -24.65 25.84
CA ILE A 196 -11.78 -25.53 25.47
C ILE A 196 -11.28 -26.49 24.38
N CYS A 197 -11.40 -27.79 24.63
CA CYS A 197 -11.01 -28.84 23.69
C CYS A 197 -12.25 -29.37 22.97
N GLU A 198 -12.77 -28.62 22.01
CA GLU A 198 -14.01 -28.91 21.28
C GLU A 198 -13.89 -28.56 19.80
N ASP A 199 -14.88 -28.97 19.00
CA ASP A 199 -15.03 -28.54 17.61
C ASP A 199 -15.35 -27.03 17.53
N ALA A 200 -15.00 -26.39 16.41
CA ALA A 200 -15.25 -24.96 16.20
C ALA A 200 -16.73 -24.58 16.18
N LEU A 201 -17.64 -25.54 15.96
CA LEU A 201 -19.09 -25.37 16.08
C LEU A 201 -19.61 -25.53 17.53
N GLY A 202 -18.73 -25.85 18.47
CA GLY A 202 -19.01 -25.86 19.89
C GLY A 202 -19.55 -24.51 20.37
N SER A 203 -20.48 -24.56 21.32
CA SER A 203 -21.12 -23.37 21.92
C SER A 203 -20.92 -23.30 23.43
N ASN A 204 -20.08 -24.16 23.98
CA ASN A 204 -19.82 -24.25 25.41
C ASN A 204 -18.71 -23.28 25.82
N PHE A 205 -19.08 -22.07 26.23
CA PHE A 205 -18.15 -21.06 26.75
C PHE A 205 -18.32 -20.94 28.27
N PRO A 206 -17.44 -21.56 29.09
CA PRO A 206 -17.61 -21.57 30.54
C PRO A 206 -17.68 -20.16 31.13
N GLY A 207 -18.69 -19.92 31.98
CA GLY A 207 -18.95 -18.62 32.59
C GLY A 207 -19.72 -17.64 31.69
N MET A 208 -20.10 -18.06 30.48
CA MET A 208 -20.97 -17.30 29.59
C MET A 208 -22.29 -18.05 29.42
N GLY A 209 -23.42 -17.33 29.47
CA GLY A 209 -24.72 -17.86 29.05
C GLY A 209 -24.78 -18.05 27.54
N ASP A 210 -25.92 -17.74 26.90
CA ASP A 210 -25.97 -17.76 25.42
C ASP A 210 -24.87 -16.84 24.83
N PRO A 211 -23.90 -17.38 24.07
CA PRO A 211 -22.77 -16.62 23.56
C PRO A 211 -23.11 -15.78 22.33
N LYS A 212 -24.30 -15.98 21.73
CA LYS A 212 -24.72 -15.26 20.52
C LYS A 212 -24.71 -13.76 20.74
N GLY A 213 -24.02 -13.05 19.85
CA GLY A 213 -23.93 -11.60 19.86
C GLY A 213 -23.10 -11.00 21.00
N LYS A 214 -22.29 -11.78 21.73
CA LYS A 214 -21.56 -11.31 22.92
C LYS A 214 -20.04 -11.26 22.75
N ILE A 215 -19.49 -11.81 21.67
CA ILE A 215 -18.04 -11.90 21.47
C ILE A 215 -17.56 -10.67 20.70
N ASP A 216 -16.65 -9.90 21.28
CA ASP A 216 -16.13 -8.67 20.70
C ASP A 216 -15.03 -8.93 19.68
N VAL A 217 -14.21 -9.96 19.93
CA VAL A 217 -13.08 -10.33 19.06
C VAL A 217 -13.12 -11.84 18.80
N LEU A 218 -12.99 -12.22 17.54
CA LEU A 218 -12.76 -13.61 17.16
C LEU A 218 -11.57 -13.69 16.19
N THR A 219 -10.69 -14.66 16.40
CA THR A 219 -9.54 -14.91 15.52
C THR A 219 -9.50 -16.33 14.98
N MET A 220 -9.03 -16.48 13.74
CA MET A 220 -8.75 -17.75 13.09
C MET A 220 -7.38 -17.67 12.39
N SER A 221 -6.36 -18.28 12.98
CA SER A 221 -5.00 -18.25 12.45
C SER A 221 -4.63 -19.62 11.86
N TYR A 222 -4.69 -19.73 10.54
CA TYR A 222 -4.38 -20.93 9.75
C TYR A 222 -5.23 -22.14 10.16
N SER A 223 -6.46 -21.88 10.59
CA SER A 223 -7.41 -22.88 11.07
C SER A 223 -8.60 -23.05 10.12
N LEU A 224 -9.03 -22.01 9.41
CA LEU A 224 -10.19 -22.08 8.50
C LEU A 224 -9.93 -23.01 7.30
N SER A 225 -8.70 -23.06 6.78
CA SER A 225 -8.30 -24.02 5.73
C SER A 225 -8.34 -25.48 6.18
N MET A 226 -8.24 -25.72 7.50
CA MET A 226 -8.26 -27.05 8.12
C MET A 226 -9.68 -27.53 8.44
N MET A 227 -10.68 -26.66 8.30
CA MET A 227 -12.08 -26.96 8.61
C MET A 227 -12.82 -27.42 7.35
N ASP A 228 -13.40 -28.62 7.42
CA ASP A 228 -14.15 -29.21 6.30
C ASP A 228 -15.49 -28.47 6.10
N ASN A 229 -16.27 -28.25 7.16
CA ASN A 229 -17.56 -27.54 7.12
C ASN A 229 -17.43 -26.01 7.37
N TYR A 230 -16.59 -25.35 6.58
CA TYR A 230 -16.31 -23.92 6.76
C TYR A 230 -17.53 -23.00 6.58
N TYR A 231 -18.56 -23.40 5.82
CA TYR A 231 -19.80 -22.64 5.72
C TYR A 231 -20.49 -22.52 7.07
N ALA A 232 -20.71 -23.64 7.76
CA ALA A 232 -21.31 -23.65 9.10
C ALA A 232 -20.45 -22.90 10.12
N VAL A 233 -19.11 -23.03 10.03
CA VAL A 233 -18.20 -22.32 10.95
C VAL A 233 -18.30 -20.80 10.75
N VAL A 234 -18.25 -20.31 9.51
CA VAL A 234 -18.37 -18.88 9.22
C VAL A 234 -19.74 -18.34 9.68
N ASP A 235 -20.80 -19.13 9.55
CA ASP A 235 -22.14 -18.80 10.04
C ASP A 235 -22.24 -18.76 11.56
N HIS A 236 -21.60 -19.71 12.22
CA HIS A 236 -21.52 -19.77 13.68
C HIS A 236 -20.74 -18.58 14.23
N VAL A 237 -19.56 -18.29 13.69
CA VAL A 237 -18.75 -17.09 13.99
C VAL A 237 -19.58 -15.83 13.79
N HIS A 238 -20.33 -15.75 12.69
CA HIS A 238 -21.27 -14.66 12.46
C HIS A 238 -22.35 -14.60 13.54
N SER A 239 -22.86 -15.71 14.07
CA SER A 239 -23.85 -15.67 15.16
C SER A 239 -23.26 -15.18 16.49
N LEU A 240 -22.01 -15.53 16.78
CA LEU A 240 -21.31 -15.26 18.03
C LEU A 240 -20.88 -13.79 18.19
N LEU A 241 -20.42 -13.16 17.11
CA LEU A 241 -19.86 -11.82 17.14
C LEU A 241 -20.87 -10.75 17.58
N GLU A 242 -20.43 -9.76 18.34
CA GLU A 242 -21.24 -8.59 18.68
C GLU A 242 -21.73 -7.88 17.38
N PRO A 243 -23.03 -7.53 17.27
CA PRO A 243 -23.65 -7.00 16.03
C PRO A 243 -23.11 -5.70 15.42
N LYS A 244 -22.52 -4.80 16.21
CA LYS A 244 -22.10 -3.44 15.84
C LYS A 244 -20.58 -3.27 15.78
N THR A 245 -19.86 -3.80 16.76
CA THR A 245 -18.43 -3.62 16.97
C THR A 245 -17.65 -4.92 16.84
N GLY A 246 -18.28 -6.09 16.82
CA GLY A 246 -17.57 -7.38 16.73
C GLY A 246 -16.56 -7.46 15.56
N ILE A 247 -15.31 -7.79 15.88
CA ILE A 247 -14.19 -7.91 14.94
C ILE A 247 -13.86 -9.40 14.69
N LEU A 248 -13.71 -9.76 13.43
CA LEU A 248 -13.16 -11.04 12.99
C LEU A 248 -11.78 -10.84 12.36
N GLY A 249 -10.76 -11.49 12.90
CA GLY A 249 -9.43 -11.59 12.29
C GLY A 249 -9.18 -12.98 11.70
N VAL A 250 -8.71 -13.05 10.46
CA VAL A 250 -8.36 -14.31 9.79
C VAL A 250 -7.00 -14.17 9.12
N ALA A 251 -6.10 -15.11 9.37
CA ALA A 251 -4.89 -15.29 8.58
C ALA A 251 -4.87 -16.71 8.04
N ASP A 252 -4.82 -16.90 6.73
CA ASP A 252 -4.85 -18.26 6.19
C ASP A 252 -4.18 -18.40 4.83
N PHE A 253 -3.88 -19.64 4.45
CA PHE A 253 -3.51 -20.02 3.10
C PHE A 253 -4.73 -20.01 2.18
N TYR A 254 -4.50 -19.75 0.89
CA TYR A 254 -5.60 -19.72 -0.07
C TYR A 254 -5.14 -20.01 -1.50
N ALA A 255 -6.02 -20.56 -2.32
CA ALA A 255 -5.83 -20.58 -3.77
C ALA A 255 -7.02 -19.85 -4.40
N SER A 256 -6.77 -18.75 -5.11
CA SER A 256 -7.84 -17.92 -5.68
C SER A 256 -8.63 -18.66 -6.76
N GLY A 257 -9.88 -18.28 -6.97
CA GLY A 257 -10.67 -18.72 -8.13
C GLY A 257 -10.12 -18.16 -9.45
N ASN A 258 -10.69 -18.59 -10.57
CA ASN A 258 -10.39 -18.03 -11.90
C ASN A 258 -11.21 -16.78 -12.23
N VAL A 259 -12.15 -16.40 -11.36
CA VAL A 259 -13.11 -15.34 -11.65
C VAL A 259 -12.50 -13.98 -11.28
N THR A 260 -12.50 -13.08 -12.25
CA THR A 260 -12.26 -11.64 -12.11
C THR A 260 -13.47 -10.97 -11.46
N LYS A 261 -13.89 -11.43 -10.27
CA LYS A 261 -14.40 -10.45 -9.32
C LYS A 261 -13.16 -9.72 -8.86
N ALA A 262 -12.77 -8.67 -9.59
CA ALA A 262 -11.98 -7.60 -9.02
C ALA A 262 -12.64 -7.36 -7.66
N SER A 263 -11.96 -7.75 -6.58
CA SER A 263 -12.60 -7.73 -5.27
C SER A 263 -13.18 -6.34 -5.11
N SER A 264 -14.39 -6.22 -4.56
CA SER A 264 -15.05 -4.91 -4.37
C SER A 264 -14.20 -3.93 -3.53
N TYR A 265 -13.04 -4.40 -3.03
CA TYR A 265 -12.07 -3.72 -2.20
C TYR A 265 -10.75 -3.41 -2.93
N GLY A 266 -10.57 -3.87 -4.18
CA GLY A 266 -9.41 -3.58 -5.01
C GLY A 266 -8.10 -3.86 -4.28
N ILE A 267 -7.77 -5.11 -3.96
CA ILE A 267 -6.53 -5.40 -3.23
C ILE A 267 -5.57 -6.18 -4.13
N GLU A 268 -4.37 -5.64 -4.31
CA GLU A 268 -3.34 -6.22 -5.15
C GLU A 268 -2.92 -7.62 -4.65
N GLY A 269 -2.53 -8.50 -5.57
CA GLY A 269 -2.05 -9.84 -5.23
C GLY A 269 -3.15 -10.81 -4.76
N TYR A 270 -4.43 -10.48 -4.94
CA TYR A 270 -5.54 -11.40 -4.66
C TYR A 270 -5.44 -12.64 -5.56
N GLN A 271 -5.33 -12.46 -6.88
CA GLN A 271 -5.30 -13.59 -7.81
C GLN A 271 -3.96 -14.35 -7.78
N CYS A 272 -4.04 -15.67 -7.78
CA CYS A 272 -2.95 -16.60 -7.98
C CYS A 272 -2.82 -16.93 -9.47
N ASN A 273 -1.60 -17.00 -9.98
CA ASN A 273 -1.38 -17.51 -11.33
C ASN A 273 -1.79 -18.99 -11.43
N TRP A 274 -2.00 -19.49 -12.66
CA TRP A 274 -2.48 -20.85 -12.91
C TRP A 274 -1.62 -21.91 -12.22
N LEU A 275 -0.29 -21.78 -12.30
CA LEU A 275 0.64 -22.74 -11.68
C LEU A 275 0.49 -22.77 -10.16
N THR A 276 0.55 -21.61 -9.51
CA THR A 276 0.45 -21.46 -8.04
C THR A 276 -0.88 -21.99 -7.53
N ARG A 277 -1.98 -21.68 -8.23
CA ARG A 277 -3.32 -22.13 -7.86
C ARG A 277 -3.44 -23.65 -7.85
N ASN A 278 -3.06 -24.30 -8.95
CA ASN A 278 -3.20 -25.76 -9.07
C ASN A 278 -2.19 -26.50 -8.19
N PHE A 279 -0.93 -26.05 -8.17
CA PHE A 279 0.12 -26.68 -7.40
C PHE A 279 -0.23 -26.73 -5.91
N TRP A 280 -0.60 -25.59 -5.30
CA TRP A 280 -0.89 -25.57 -3.87
C TRP A 280 -2.19 -26.26 -3.50
N GLN A 281 -3.21 -26.25 -4.36
CA GLN A 281 -4.42 -27.04 -4.11
C GLN A 281 -4.12 -28.54 -4.01
N ILE A 282 -3.35 -29.06 -4.96
CA ILE A 282 -2.93 -30.47 -4.96
C ILE A 282 -2.02 -30.75 -3.76
N TRP A 283 -1.03 -29.88 -3.55
CA TRP A 283 -0.06 -30.04 -2.47
C TRP A 283 -0.72 -30.16 -1.10
N PHE A 284 -1.56 -29.20 -0.72
CA PHE A 284 -2.23 -29.19 0.58
C PHE A 284 -3.26 -30.31 0.72
N SER A 285 -3.81 -30.84 -0.39
CA SER A 285 -4.74 -31.97 -0.35
C SER A 285 -4.10 -33.27 0.16
N PHE A 286 -2.77 -33.43 0.02
CA PHE A 286 -2.06 -34.58 0.59
C PHE A 286 -2.12 -34.61 2.12
N ASP A 287 -2.23 -33.44 2.76
CA ASP A 287 -2.39 -33.28 4.21
C ASP A 287 -3.87 -33.09 4.63
N HIS A 288 -4.83 -33.38 3.74
CA HIS A 288 -6.26 -33.12 3.93
C HIS A 288 -6.63 -31.65 4.20
N VAL A 289 -5.79 -30.71 3.73
CA VAL A 289 -6.05 -29.28 3.83
C VAL A 289 -6.61 -28.78 2.50
N HIS A 290 -7.77 -28.13 2.54
CA HIS A 290 -8.51 -27.77 1.32
C HIS A 290 -8.50 -26.26 1.08
N LEU A 291 -7.64 -25.79 0.17
CA LEU A 291 -7.49 -24.36 -0.17
C LEU A 291 -8.54 -23.83 -1.17
N HIS A 292 -9.78 -24.31 -1.10
CA HIS A 292 -10.81 -23.93 -2.07
C HIS A 292 -11.15 -22.43 -1.99
N ALA A 293 -11.25 -21.77 -3.14
CA ALA A 293 -11.41 -20.32 -3.27
C ALA A 293 -12.63 -19.77 -2.51
N SER A 294 -13.71 -20.53 -2.47
CA SER A 294 -14.97 -20.15 -1.81
C SER A 294 -14.83 -19.88 -0.31
N ARG A 295 -13.78 -20.36 0.37
CA ARG A 295 -13.56 -20.08 1.81
C ARG A 295 -13.47 -18.59 2.07
N ARG A 296 -12.59 -17.92 1.34
CA ARG A 296 -12.41 -16.47 1.44
C ARG A 296 -13.58 -15.72 0.82
N GLU A 297 -14.11 -16.18 -0.32
CA GLU A 297 -15.25 -15.52 -0.96
C GLU A 297 -16.50 -15.54 -0.07
N TYR A 298 -16.73 -16.64 0.66
CA TYR A 298 -17.84 -16.74 1.60
C TYR A 298 -17.64 -15.87 2.84
N LEU A 299 -16.40 -15.79 3.36
CA LEU A 299 -16.04 -14.86 4.42
C LEU A 299 -16.33 -13.40 4.00
N GLU A 300 -15.88 -12.99 2.81
CA GLU A 300 -16.12 -11.65 2.25
C GLU A 300 -17.58 -11.42 1.84
N TYR A 301 -18.35 -12.48 1.60
CA TYR A 301 -19.79 -12.41 1.38
C TYR A 301 -20.56 -12.16 2.69
N ARG A 302 -20.17 -12.81 3.80
CA ARG A 302 -20.85 -12.73 5.09
C ARG A 302 -20.48 -11.50 5.93
N PHE A 303 -19.32 -10.91 5.69
CA PHE A 303 -18.80 -9.81 6.50
C PHE A 303 -18.37 -8.63 5.63
N ASP A 304 -18.38 -7.42 6.20
CA ASP A 304 -17.75 -6.25 5.60
C ASP A 304 -16.24 -6.28 5.89
N VAL A 305 -15.43 -6.06 4.85
CA VAL A 305 -13.97 -6.05 4.97
C VAL A 305 -13.51 -4.72 5.55
N LYS A 306 -12.77 -4.76 6.66
CA LYS A 306 -12.11 -3.59 7.24
C LYS A 306 -10.69 -3.42 6.71
N LYS A 307 -9.89 -4.47 6.80
CA LYS A 307 -8.50 -4.51 6.34
C LYS A 307 -8.22 -5.83 5.67
N ALA A 308 -7.45 -5.83 4.58
CA ALA A 308 -6.94 -7.06 4.02
C ALA A 308 -5.56 -6.86 3.40
N ILE A 309 -4.72 -7.87 3.57
CA ILE A 309 -3.35 -7.95 3.07
C ILE A 309 -3.18 -9.31 2.39
N ASN A 310 -2.57 -9.31 1.20
CA ASN A 310 -2.20 -10.53 0.48
C ASN A 310 -0.68 -10.69 0.50
N GLY A 311 -0.20 -11.83 0.95
CA GLY A 311 1.23 -12.14 1.05
C GLY A 311 1.60 -13.42 0.31
N ARG A 312 2.91 -13.61 0.17
CA ARG A 312 3.52 -14.82 -0.39
C ARG A 312 4.62 -15.29 0.55
N ASN A 313 4.57 -16.56 0.95
CA ASN A 313 5.56 -17.15 1.82
C ASN A 313 6.69 -17.80 1.00
N GLN A 314 7.93 -17.47 1.34
CA GLN A 314 9.16 -17.93 0.69
C GLN A 314 9.85 -19.10 1.42
N PHE A 315 9.18 -19.74 2.38
CA PHE A 315 9.78 -20.68 3.34
C PHE A 315 10.46 -21.93 2.73
N VAL A 316 9.92 -22.54 1.66
CA VAL A 316 10.39 -23.87 1.20
C VAL A 316 11.28 -23.79 -0.05
N ILE A 317 10.87 -23.01 -1.07
CA ILE A 317 11.65 -22.82 -2.30
C ILE A 317 11.48 -21.36 -2.75
N PRO A 318 12.39 -20.43 -2.40
CA PRO A 318 12.19 -19.00 -2.62
C PRO A 318 12.00 -18.60 -4.10
N PHE A 319 12.41 -19.46 -5.05
CA PHE A 319 12.49 -19.13 -6.49
C PHE A 319 11.50 -19.85 -7.42
N VAL A 320 10.73 -20.85 -6.97
CA VAL A 320 9.90 -21.67 -7.89
C VAL A 320 8.39 -21.55 -7.60
N VAL A 321 7.93 -21.77 -6.37
CA VAL A 321 6.51 -21.56 -6.00
C VAL A 321 6.43 -21.03 -4.57
N GLN A 322 5.78 -19.87 -4.38
CA GLN A 322 5.59 -19.24 -3.07
C GLN A 322 4.18 -19.55 -2.55
N ILE A 323 4.03 -19.86 -1.26
CA ILE A 323 2.72 -20.21 -0.69
C ILE A 323 1.90 -18.93 -0.51
N PRO A 324 0.76 -18.78 -1.21
CA PRO A 324 -0.16 -17.66 -1.01
C PRO A 324 -0.84 -17.71 0.36
N TYR A 325 -0.78 -16.58 1.08
CA TYR A 325 -1.54 -16.39 2.31
C TYR A 325 -2.22 -15.01 2.29
N TYR A 326 -3.25 -14.86 3.10
CA TYR A 326 -3.92 -13.59 3.31
C TYR A 326 -4.03 -13.29 4.81
N ILE A 327 -4.14 -12.00 5.13
CA ILE A 327 -4.56 -11.49 6.42
C ILE A 327 -5.81 -10.67 6.14
N TRP A 328 -6.85 -10.88 6.91
CA TRP A 328 -8.14 -10.25 6.71
C TRP A 328 -8.73 -9.90 8.07
N VAL A 329 -9.27 -8.70 8.16
CA VAL A 329 -10.00 -8.21 9.32
C VAL A 329 -11.34 -7.69 8.82
N GLY A 330 -12.43 -8.11 9.43
CA GLY A 330 -13.76 -7.67 9.06
C GLY A 330 -14.73 -7.61 10.24
N GLN A 331 -15.95 -7.19 9.92
CA GLN A 331 -17.03 -6.99 10.88
C GLN A 331 -18.37 -7.38 10.23
N LYS A 332 -19.42 -7.52 11.04
CA LYS A 332 -20.78 -7.75 10.51
C LYS A 332 -21.25 -6.62 9.60
N LYS A 333 -22.06 -6.97 8.60
CA LYS A 333 -22.63 -5.99 7.67
C LYS A 333 -23.67 -5.12 8.36
N ARG A 334 -23.61 -3.80 8.15
CA ARG A 334 -24.54 -2.83 8.79
C ARG A 334 -26.03 -3.11 8.51
N ALA A 335 -26.37 -3.66 7.33
CA ALA A 335 -27.75 -4.02 6.99
C ALA A 335 -28.28 -5.18 7.86
N ASP A 336 -27.43 -6.14 8.19
CA ASP A 336 -27.78 -7.27 9.06
C ASP A 336 -27.94 -6.81 10.51
N SER A 337 -27.19 -5.80 10.97
CA SER A 337 -27.38 -5.21 12.31
C SER A 337 -28.77 -4.57 12.48
N LYS A 338 -29.31 -3.91 11.45
CA LYS A 338 -30.68 -3.37 11.45
C LYS A 338 -31.74 -4.47 11.40
N ARG A 339 -31.53 -5.51 10.58
CA ARG A 339 -32.42 -6.67 10.50
C ARG A 339 -32.44 -7.45 11.83
N ASN A 340 -31.29 -7.63 12.47
CA ASN A 340 -31.17 -8.28 13.78
C ASN A 340 -31.75 -7.41 14.90
N GLN A 341 -31.61 -6.08 14.87
CA GLN A 341 -32.34 -5.19 15.79
C GLN A 341 -33.86 -5.26 15.60
N ALA A 342 -34.35 -5.37 14.35
CA ALA A 342 -35.77 -5.57 14.07
C ALA A 342 -36.28 -6.93 14.57
N ILE A 343 -35.45 -7.98 14.49
CA ILE A 343 -35.80 -9.31 15.02
C ILE A 343 -35.72 -9.33 16.56
N LEU A 344 -34.72 -8.70 17.17
CA LEU A 344 -34.55 -8.59 18.63
C LEU A 344 -35.62 -7.70 19.29
N SER A 345 -36.06 -6.63 18.62
CA SER A 345 -37.19 -5.80 19.08
C SER A 345 -38.52 -6.53 18.92
N LYS A 346 -38.69 -7.35 17.86
CA LYS A 346 -39.87 -8.20 17.71
C LYS A 346 -39.90 -9.37 18.70
N SER A 347 -38.76 -9.97 19.04
CA SER A 347 -38.70 -11.07 20.02
C SER A 347 -38.83 -10.59 21.47
N SER A 348 -38.46 -9.34 21.78
CA SER A 348 -38.74 -8.71 23.08
C SER A 348 -40.19 -8.22 23.20
N LEU A 349 -40.85 -7.83 22.11
CA LEU A 349 -42.30 -7.58 22.10
C LEU A 349 -43.13 -8.87 22.17
N ALA A 350 -42.65 -9.98 21.61
CA ALA A 350 -43.38 -11.25 21.59
C ALA A 350 -43.49 -11.97 22.95
N MET A 351 -42.83 -11.48 24.00
CA MET A 351 -42.92 -12.04 25.35
C MET A 351 -43.96 -11.35 26.26
N THR A 352 -44.81 -10.46 25.74
CA THR A 352 -45.83 -9.76 26.55
C THR A 352 -47.28 -9.89 26.08
N GLN A 353 -47.61 -10.76 25.11
CA GLN A 353 -49.01 -11.03 24.78
C GLN A 353 -49.24 -12.52 24.51
N SER A 354 -49.80 -13.17 25.51
CA SER A 354 -50.58 -14.40 25.39
C SER A 354 -51.98 -14.07 24.89
N SER A 355 -52.35 -14.54 23.69
CA SER A 355 -53.68 -15.05 23.34
C SER A 355 -53.76 -15.32 21.84
N GLU A 356 -54.15 -16.56 21.53
CA GLU A 356 -54.89 -17.08 20.37
C GLU A 356 -55.07 -16.16 19.15
N ASP A 357 -54.51 -16.55 17.99
CA ASP A 357 -55.27 -16.72 16.73
C ASP A 357 -54.37 -17.28 15.60
N GLU A 358 -55.06 -17.78 14.57
CA GLU A 358 -54.71 -18.83 13.60
C GLU A 358 -53.46 -18.66 12.71
N ILE A 359 -53.06 -19.83 12.19
CA ILE A 359 -51.96 -20.15 11.28
C ILE A 359 -52.20 -19.53 9.90
N ASP A 360 -51.22 -18.79 9.38
CA ASP A 360 -51.05 -18.59 7.93
C ASP A 360 -49.56 -18.64 7.56
N GLU A 361 -49.19 -19.59 6.70
CA GLU A 361 -47.84 -19.74 6.13
C GLU A 361 -47.53 -18.61 5.13
N PRO A 362 -46.31 -18.03 5.14
CA PRO A 362 -45.88 -17.14 4.07
C PRO A 362 -45.27 -17.94 2.89
N THR A 363 -45.87 -17.71 1.73
CA THR A 363 -45.55 -18.28 0.43
C THR A 363 -44.13 -17.94 -0.04
N PHE A 364 -43.42 -18.95 -0.49
CA PHE A 364 -42.05 -18.90 -1.04
C PHE A 364 -42.04 -18.22 -2.42
N PHE A 365 -41.16 -17.23 -2.63
CA PHE A 365 -40.85 -16.71 -3.98
C PHE A 365 -40.08 -17.78 -4.78
N GLN A 366 -40.75 -18.39 -5.76
CA GLN A 366 -40.15 -19.26 -6.77
C GLN A 366 -39.27 -18.44 -7.72
N LEU A 367 -37.97 -18.72 -7.73
CA LEU A 367 -37.04 -18.34 -8.79
C LEU A 367 -37.33 -19.20 -10.02
N GLN A 368 -37.88 -18.61 -11.08
CA GLN A 368 -38.03 -19.29 -12.37
C GLN A 368 -36.65 -19.46 -13.03
N ALA A 369 -36.33 -20.73 -13.32
CA ALA A 369 -35.19 -21.16 -14.10
C ALA A 369 -35.39 -20.83 -15.59
N SER A 370 -34.36 -20.25 -16.21
CA SER A 370 -34.27 -20.06 -17.65
C SER A 370 -33.59 -21.28 -18.30
N ASP A 371 -34.29 -21.97 -19.20
CA ASP A 371 -33.74 -23.02 -20.08
C ASP A 371 -33.70 -22.53 -21.56
N PRO A 372 -32.82 -23.06 -22.44
CA PRO A 372 -32.31 -22.33 -23.61
C PRO A 372 -32.80 -22.83 -25.00
N ARG A 373 -32.67 -21.92 -25.99
CA ARG A 373 -32.58 -22.08 -27.49
C ARG A 373 -33.90 -22.04 -28.31
N PRO A 374 -33.88 -21.80 -29.66
CA PRO A 374 -32.77 -21.40 -30.57
C PRO A 374 -33.06 -20.16 -31.47
N ARG A 375 -32.01 -19.75 -32.19
CA ARG A 375 -31.92 -18.71 -33.24
C ARG A 375 -33.04 -18.75 -34.31
N SER A 376 -33.47 -17.57 -34.75
CA SER A 376 -33.80 -17.30 -36.17
C SER A 376 -33.37 -15.88 -36.56
N MET A 377 -32.82 -15.77 -37.76
CA MET A 377 -32.45 -14.52 -38.45
C MET A 377 -33.71 -13.87 -39.04
N SER A 378 -33.80 -12.55 -39.00
CA SER A 378 -34.31 -11.75 -40.12
C SER A 378 -33.83 -10.30 -40.01
N THR A 379 -33.69 -9.71 -41.18
CA THR A 379 -33.05 -8.44 -41.55
C THR A 379 -34.03 -7.25 -41.50
N ASP A 380 -33.48 -6.05 -41.76
CA ASP A 380 -34.14 -4.80 -42.21
C ASP A 380 -34.59 -3.81 -41.11
N SER A 381 -34.81 -2.52 -41.41
CA SER A 381 -33.98 -1.46 -41.97
C SER A 381 -34.68 -0.12 -41.60
N ASN A 382 -33.89 0.96 -41.44
CA ASN A 382 -34.22 2.39 -41.61
C ASN A 382 -35.49 3.10 -41.04
N SER A 383 -35.20 4.27 -40.46
CA SER A 383 -35.81 5.61 -40.66
C SER A 383 -37.14 6.03 -39.99
N SER A 384 -36.99 7.00 -39.07
CA SER A 384 -37.69 8.30 -38.91
C SER A 384 -39.23 8.41 -38.96
N LEU A 385 -39.83 9.00 -37.91
CA LEU A 385 -40.57 10.27 -37.96
C LEU A 385 -40.90 10.75 -36.53
N GLY A 386 -40.81 12.06 -36.28
CA GLY A 386 -41.06 12.68 -34.98
C GLY A 386 -42.49 13.18 -34.76
N SER A 387 -42.79 13.54 -33.51
CA SER A 387 -43.71 14.64 -33.14
C SER A 387 -43.52 15.04 -31.67
N VAL A 388 -43.59 16.36 -31.46
CA VAL A 388 -43.54 17.21 -30.24
C VAL A 388 -44.78 18.15 -30.41
N PRO A 389 -45.38 18.87 -29.42
CA PRO A 389 -45.02 19.18 -28.00
C PRO A 389 -46.18 19.03 -26.97
N ASP A 390 -45.89 19.19 -25.67
CA ASP A 390 -46.46 20.27 -24.81
C ASP A 390 -46.11 20.10 -23.30
N SER A 391 -45.67 21.20 -22.67
CA SER A 391 -45.51 21.40 -21.20
C SER A 391 -46.78 22.09 -20.63
N PRO A 392 -46.90 22.57 -19.37
CA PRO A 392 -46.14 22.40 -18.10
C PRO A 392 -47.04 22.14 -16.84
N ARG A 393 -46.39 22.08 -15.65
CA ARG A 393 -46.87 22.44 -14.27
C ARG A 393 -47.25 21.35 -13.24
N SER A 394 -46.39 21.33 -12.20
CA SER A 394 -46.65 21.42 -10.75
C SER A 394 -47.44 20.33 -10.00
N VAL A 395 -46.70 19.60 -9.14
CA VAL A 395 -47.08 19.21 -7.76
C VAL A 395 -45.72 19.04 -7.04
N GLY A 396 -45.39 19.57 -5.87
CA GLY A 396 -46.07 20.27 -4.80
C GLY A 396 -45.15 20.10 -3.59
N SER A 397 -44.71 21.20 -2.97
CA SER A 397 -43.87 21.19 -1.78
C SER A 397 -44.48 20.34 -0.67
N SER A 398 -43.65 19.51 -0.04
CA SER A 398 -43.82 19.16 1.37
C SER A 398 -42.46 19.32 2.05
N SER A 399 -42.29 20.52 2.57
CA SER A 399 -41.28 20.93 3.52
C SER A 399 -41.50 20.20 4.84
N THR A 400 -40.68 19.18 5.11
CA THR A 400 -40.34 18.83 6.49
C THR A 400 -38.91 19.27 6.73
N LEU A 401 -38.77 20.56 7.05
CA LEU A 401 -37.53 21.15 7.55
C LEU A 401 -37.23 20.51 8.92
N VAL A 402 -36.42 19.46 8.93
CA VAL A 402 -35.60 19.15 10.09
C VAL A 402 -34.38 20.05 9.99
N SER A 403 -34.45 21.18 10.70
CA SER A 403 -33.32 22.06 10.97
C SER A 403 -32.22 21.27 11.69
N SER A 404 -31.21 20.84 10.94
CA SER A 404 -29.88 20.56 11.48
C SER A 404 -28.86 21.33 10.66
N ASN A 405 -28.06 22.15 11.34
CA ASN A 405 -26.97 22.94 10.78
C ASN A 405 -25.92 21.99 10.17
N PHE A 406 -26.07 21.61 8.91
CA PHE A 406 -25.03 20.89 8.18
C PHE A 406 -24.03 21.91 7.64
N SER A 407 -22.76 21.72 7.95
CA SER A 407 -21.67 22.52 7.38
C SER A 407 -21.54 22.25 5.86
N ALA A 408 -20.90 23.14 5.12
CA ALA A 408 -20.60 22.92 3.70
C ALA A 408 -19.83 21.60 3.47
N LYS A 409 -18.99 21.21 4.44
CA LYS A 409 -18.28 19.94 4.48
C LYS A 409 -19.23 18.74 4.58
N ASP A 410 -20.26 18.81 5.41
CA ASP A 410 -21.24 17.73 5.58
C ASP A 410 -22.09 17.51 4.32
N LEU A 411 -22.42 18.59 3.61
CA LEU A 411 -23.12 18.53 2.33
C LEU A 411 -22.23 17.91 1.25
N ALA A 412 -20.96 18.30 1.17
CA ALA A 412 -19.97 17.71 0.26
C ALA A 412 -19.73 16.23 0.57
N ASP A 413 -19.57 15.87 1.85
CA ASP A 413 -19.36 14.49 2.28
C ASP A 413 -20.60 13.61 2.01
N LYS A 414 -21.81 14.14 2.18
CA LYS A 414 -23.06 13.45 1.78
C LYS A 414 -23.19 13.28 0.28
N GLN A 415 -22.81 14.28 -0.52
CA GLN A 415 -22.80 14.17 -1.97
C GLN A 415 -21.77 13.14 -2.43
N VAL A 416 -20.59 13.09 -1.80
CA VAL A 416 -19.57 12.07 -2.02
C VAL A 416 -20.09 10.68 -1.64
N GLU A 417 -20.72 10.53 -0.46
CA GLU A 417 -21.29 9.25 0.00
C GLU A 417 -22.45 8.79 -0.91
N MET A 418 -23.30 9.70 -1.38
CA MET A 418 -24.36 9.40 -2.35
C MET A 418 -23.80 9.02 -3.72
N ARG A 419 -22.71 9.64 -4.18
CA ARG A 419 -22.12 9.40 -5.51
C ARG A 419 -21.19 8.17 -5.55
N PHE A 420 -20.52 7.84 -4.44
CA PHE A 420 -19.44 6.84 -4.41
C PHE A 420 -19.66 5.68 -3.42
N GLY A 421 -20.73 5.70 -2.62
CA GLY A 421 -20.99 4.68 -1.59
C GLY A 421 -20.15 4.85 -0.33
N SER A 422 -20.31 3.94 0.63
CA SER A 422 -19.69 4.02 1.97
C SER A 422 -18.15 4.18 1.92
N LYS A 423 -17.61 5.20 2.60
CA LYS A 423 -16.16 5.44 2.76
C LYS A 423 -15.45 4.22 3.35
N LEU A 424 -14.57 3.57 2.58
CA LEU A 424 -13.63 2.54 3.06
C LEU A 424 -12.38 3.17 3.73
N SER A 425 -12.09 4.44 3.46
CA SER A 425 -11.01 5.27 4.04
C SER A 425 -11.53 6.68 4.33
N GLN A 426 -11.02 7.34 5.37
CA GLN A 426 -11.43 8.70 5.79
C GLN A 426 -11.21 9.74 4.69
N TRP A 427 -10.10 9.63 3.95
CA TRP A 427 -9.64 10.62 2.99
C TRP A 427 -9.74 10.19 1.53
N ARG A 428 -9.79 8.89 1.24
CA ARG A 428 -9.69 8.37 -0.14
C ARG A 428 -11.00 7.82 -0.66
N LEU A 429 -11.35 8.21 -1.88
CA LEU A 429 -12.45 7.58 -2.62
C LEU A 429 -12.09 6.16 -3.08
N PRO A 430 -13.06 5.23 -3.17
CA PRO A 430 -12.84 3.92 -3.76
C PRO A 430 -12.33 4.01 -5.20
N TYR A 431 -11.40 3.13 -5.57
CA TYR A 431 -10.90 2.98 -6.93
C TYR A 431 -10.58 1.50 -7.21
N ASN A 432 -10.50 1.12 -8.48
CA ASN A 432 -10.14 -0.23 -8.87
C ASN A 432 -8.65 -0.30 -9.25
N PRO A 433 -7.74 -0.84 -8.41
CA PRO A 433 -6.32 -0.87 -8.71
C PRO A 433 -5.93 -1.91 -9.76
N THR A 434 -6.86 -2.73 -10.26
CA THR A 434 -6.55 -3.73 -11.30
C THR A 434 -6.61 -3.14 -12.70
N LEU A 435 -7.03 -1.88 -12.85
CA LEU A 435 -7.07 -1.20 -14.14
C LEU A 435 -5.64 -0.90 -14.62
N GLU A 436 -5.42 -1.03 -15.93
CA GLU A 436 -4.10 -0.85 -16.56
C GLU A 436 -3.49 0.51 -16.24
N CYS A 437 -4.32 1.57 -16.24
CA CYS A 437 -3.92 2.93 -15.90
C CYS A 437 -3.29 3.07 -14.52
N HIS A 438 -3.58 2.16 -13.58
CA HIS A 438 -2.99 2.14 -12.25
C HIS A 438 -1.85 1.11 -12.14
N THR A 439 -1.99 -0.07 -12.75
CA THR A 439 -0.99 -1.16 -12.63
C THR A 439 0.32 -0.88 -13.35
N GLN A 440 0.35 0.11 -14.25
CA GLN A 440 1.58 0.56 -14.90
C GLN A 440 2.59 1.18 -13.91
N PHE A 441 2.12 1.69 -12.76
CA PHE A 441 2.96 2.30 -11.74
C PHE A 441 3.41 1.26 -10.72
N ARG A 442 4.73 1.15 -10.51
CA ARG A 442 5.30 0.22 -9.51
C ARG A 442 5.55 0.88 -8.15
N SER A 443 5.69 2.20 -8.13
CA SER A 443 5.93 3.01 -6.94
C SER A 443 5.51 4.47 -7.19
N TYR A 444 5.63 5.32 -6.19
CA TYR A 444 5.51 6.77 -6.34
C TYR A 444 6.73 7.34 -7.07
N ILE A 445 6.49 8.42 -7.83
CA ILE A 445 7.54 9.09 -8.60
C ILE A 445 8.38 9.97 -7.67
N TYR A 446 7.71 10.80 -6.88
CA TYR A 446 8.33 11.80 -6.02
C TYR A 446 8.08 11.50 -4.54
N ALA A 447 9.13 11.57 -3.72
CA ALA A 447 9.01 11.48 -2.26
C ALA A 447 8.75 12.85 -1.59
N PHE A 448 8.99 13.94 -2.34
CA PHE A 448 8.80 15.34 -1.95
C PHE A 448 8.49 16.21 -3.18
N THR A 449 7.96 17.43 -3.00
CA THR A 449 7.57 18.35 -4.10
C THR A 449 8.71 19.29 -4.54
N TRP A 450 8.65 19.76 -5.79
CA TRP A 450 9.61 20.68 -6.42
C TRP A 450 8.97 22.04 -6.76
N GLU A 451 7.94 22.42 -6.02
CA GLU A 451 7.25 23.70 -6.12
C GLU A 451 7.34 24.43 -4.79
N ASP A 452 7.54 25.74 -4.84
CA ASP A 452 7.53 26.56 -3.63
C ASP A 452 6.09 26.84 -3.17
N PRO A 453 5.61 26.24 -2.06
CA PRO A 453 4.26 26.50 -1.56
C PRO A 453 4.11 27.89 -0.96
N ARG A 454 5.21 28.59 -0.61
CA ARG A 454 5.12 29.97 -0.08
C ARG A 454 4.64 30.93 -1.15
N ILE A 455 5.17 30.81 -2.36
CA ILE A 455 4.71 31.60 -3.52
C ILE A 455 3.25 31.25 -3.85
N ASP A 456 2.89 29.96 -3.77
CA ASP A 456 1.51 29.53 -4.05
C ASP A 456 0.52 30.14 -3.06
N LEU A 457 0.86 30.16 -1.76
CA LEU A 457 0.05 30.80 -0.72
C LEU A 457 -0.07 32.32 -0.90
N GLU A 458 1.02 33.00 -1.26
CA GLU A 458 1.03 34.45 -1.52
C GLU A 458 0.14 34.81 -2.72
N VAL A 459 0.25 34.06 -3.80
CA VAL A 459 -0.46 34.35 -5.06
C VAL A 459 -1.92 33.94 -4.98
N LEU A 460 -2.23 32.77 -4.43
CA LEU A 460 -3.59 32.26 -4.37
C LEU A 460 -4.43 32.98 -3.32
N ASN A 461 -3.81 33.57 -2.30
CA ASN A 461 -4.47 34.24 -1.17
C ASN A 461 -5.63 33.39 -0.60
N LEU A 462 -5.30 32.19 -0.14
CA LEU A 462 -6.29 31.18 0.26
C LEU A 462 -7.20 31.65 1.39
N GLN A 463 -8.48 31.34 1.25
CA GLN A 463 -9.55 31.61 2.20
C GLN A 463 -10.18 30.31 2.71
N LYS A 464 -10.86 30.37 3.86
CA LYS A 464 -11.47 29.19 4.48
C LYS A 464 -12.61 28.57 3.67
N ASP A 465 -13.28 29.34 2.82
CA ASP A 465 -14.34 28.87 1.92
C ASP A 465 -13.78 28.35 0.59
N ASP A 466 -12.46 28.38 0.37
CA ASP A 466 -11.89 27.88 -0.88
C ASP A 466 -12.09 26.37 -1.04
N VAL A 467 -12.31 25.98 -2.29
CA VAL A 467 -12.37 24.60 -2.77
C VAL A 467 -11.29 24.46 -3.82
N MET A 468 -10.27 23.66 -3.48
CA MET A 468 -9.05 23.56 -4.27
C MET A 468 -9.01 22.28 -5.10
N PHE A 469 -8.53 22.38 -6.33
CA PHE A 469 -8.04 21.25 -7.12
C PHE A 469 -6.51 21.23 -7.10
N VAL A 470 -5.90 20.15 -6.65
CA VAL A 470 -4.45 20.05 -6.47
C VAL A 470 -3.97 18.69 -6.95
N ILE A 471 -2.96 18.65 -7.82
CA ILE A 471 -2.29 17.39 -8.16
C ILE A 471 -1.56 16.86 -6.92
N THR A 472 -1.78 15.59 -6.54
CA THR A 472 -1.31 15.06 -5.25
C THR A 472 0.20 15.14 -5.12
N SER A 473 0.96 14.66 -6.12
CA SER A 473 2.42 14.54 -6.06
C SER A 473 2.83 13.82 -4.75
N ALA A 474 3.80 14.35 -4.00
CA ALA A 474 4.19 13.82 -2.69
C ALA A 474 3.27 14.25 -1.52
N GLY A 475 2.28 15.10 -1.78
CA GLY A 475 1.33 15.62 -0.78
C GLY A 475 1.80 16.84 0.02
N ASP A 476 3.04 17.32 -0.19
CA ASP A 476 3.63 18.40 0.62
C ASP A 476 2.89 19.72 0.45
N ASN A 477 2.65 20.14 -0.79
CA ASN A 477 1.95 21.39 -1.08
C ASN A 477 0.51 21.35 -0.53
N ALA A 478 -0.19 20.22 -0.66
CA ALA A 478 -1.53 20.05 -0.11
C ALA A 478 -1.54 20.20 1.42
N LEU A 479 -0.53 19.67 2.12
CA LEU A 479 -0.37 19.83 3.57
C LEU A 479 -0.06 21.29 3.95
N GLU A 480 0.75 21.99 3.17
CA GLU A 480 1.02 23.43 3.35
C GLU A 480 -0.25 24.27 3.18
N TYR A 481 -1.07 23.98 2.16
CA TYR A 481 -2.36 24.65 1.95
C TYR A 481 -3.35 24.36 3.07
N ALA A 482 -3.43 23.11 3.51
CA ALA A 482 -4.28 22.73 4.64
C ALA A 482 -3.86 23.43 5.94
N LEU A 483 -2.56 23.56 6.17
CA LEU A 483 -2.00 24.20 7.36
C LEU A 483 -2.21 25.71 7.36
N LYS A 484 -1.84 26.39 6.27
CA LYS A 484 -1.79 27.86 6.21
C LYS A 484 -3.08 28.49 5.69
N GLY A 485 -3.70 27.89 4.68
CA GLY A 485 -4.92 28.41 4.07
C GLY A 485 -6.21 27.90 4.71
N GLN A 486 -6.18 26.71 5.32
CA GLN A 486 -7.34 26.04 5.90
C GLN A 486 -8.58 26.02 4.97
N PRO A 487 -8.42 25.69 3.68
CA PRO A 487 -9.54 25.67 2.75
C PRO A 487 -10.59 24.64 3.19
N SER A 488 -11.83 24.86 2.80
CA SER A 488 -12.94 23.97 3.12
C SER A 488 -12.76 22.56 2.53
N ARG A 489 -12.10 22.47 1.36
CA ARG A 489 -11.88 21.23 0.63
C ARG A 489 -10.65 21.32 -0.25
N ILE A 490 -9.86 20.25 -0.28
CA ILE A 490 -8.74 20.05 -1.22
C ILE A 490 -8.96 18.72 -1.94
N HIS A 491 -9.25 18.77 -3.24
CA HIS A 491 -9.29 17.62 -4.13
C HIS A 491 -7.85 17.30 -4.55
N CYS A 492 -7.24 16.30 -3.90
CA CYS A 492 -5.92 15.79 -4.24
C CYS A 492 -6.07 14.72 -5.35
N VAL A 493 -5.54 14.98 -6.53
CA VAL A 493 -5.76 14.15 -7.72
C VAL A 493 -4.47 13.54 -8.22
N ASP A 494 -4.46 12.22 -8.41
CA ASP A 494 -3.34 11.52 -9.03
C ASP A 494 -3.80 10.22 -9.68
N MET A 495 -3.30 9.91 -10.88
CA MET A 495 -3.57 8.64 -11.54
C MET A 495 -2.69 7.51 -10.95
N ASN A 496 -1.52 7.85 -10.41
CA ASN A 496 -0.62 6.92 -9.74
C ASN A 496 -1.12 6.66 -8.30
N PRO A 497 -1.65 5.46 -8.00
CA PRO A 497 -2.15 5.14 -6.66
C PRO A 497 -1.08 5.27 -5.57
N CYS A 498 0.20 5.09 -5.91
CA CYS A 498 1.32 5.16 -4.97
C CYS A 498 1.58 6.57 -4.44
N GLN A 499 1.33 7.62 -5.23
CA GLN A 499 1.40 9.01 -4.77
C GLN A 499 0.33 9.27 -3.72
N ASN A 500 -0.91 8.84 -4.01
CA ASN A 500 -1.99 8.88 -3.03
C ASN A 500 -1.68 8.00 -1.80
N HIS A 501 -1.00 6.85 -1.93
CA HIS A 501 -0.57 6.04 -0.77
C HIS A 501 0.42 6.78 0.13
N LEU A 502 1.27 7.64 -0.43
CA LEU A 502 2.20 8.47 0.32
C LEU A 502 1.49 9.59 1.07
N LEU A 503 0.59 10.34 0.40
CA LEU A 503 -0.21 11.35 1.10
C LEU A 503 -1.05 10.72 2.21
N GLU A 504 -1.72 9.58 1.94
CA GLU A 504 -2.51 8.88 2.96
C GLU A 504 -1.65 8.39 4.14
N LEU A 505 -0.38 8.01 3.91
CA LEU A 505 0.55 7.69 5.00
C LEU A 505 0.87 8.92 5.85
N LYS A 506 1.15 10.07 5.24
CA LYS A 506 1.41 11.33 5.97
C LYS A 506 0.19 11.73 6.81
N LEU A 507 -1.01 11.66 6.24
CA LEU A 507 -2.27 11.96 6.94
C LEU A 507 -2.53 11.01 8.11
N ALA A 508 -2.35 9.71 7.89
CA ALA A 508 -2.45 8.71 8.96
C ALA A 508 -1.42 8.97 10.07
N SER A 509 -0.20 9.36 9.71
CA SER A 509 0.84 9.65 10.69
C SER A 509 0.55 10.92 11.50
N ILE A 510 0.08 12.00 10.88
CA ILE A 510 -0.34 13.22 11.58
C ILE A 510 -1.45 12.92 12.58
N LYS A 511 -2.45 12.13 12.16
CA LYS A 511 -3.60 11.80 13.02
C LYS A 511 -3.21 10.92 14.22
N ASN A 512 -2.37 9.90 14.02
CA ASN A 512 -2.20 8.83 15.02
C ASN A 512 -0.88 8.87 15.79
N LEU A 513 0.17 9.51 15.28
CA LEU A 513 1.50 9.44 15.89
C LEU A 513 1.79 10.63 16.81
N SER A 514 2.85 10.50 17.61
CA SER A 514 3.53 11.65 18.21
C SER A 514 4.39 12.39 17.18
N TYR A 515 4.73 13.64 17.47
CA TYR A 515 5.64 14.42 16.64
C TYR A 515 6.98 13.69 16.41
N ASP A 516 7.58 13.10 17.45
CA ASP A 516 8.87 12.40 17.33
C ASP A 516 8.85 11.26 16.30
N ASN A 517 7.79 10.45 16.28
CA ASN A 517 7.66 9.36 15.32
C ASN A 517 7.41 9.91 13.91
N PHE A 518 6.63 10.99 13.80
CA PHE A 518 6.40 11.69 12.53
C PHE A 518 7.70 12.30 11.97
N TRP A 519 8.49 12.96 12.82
CA TRP A 519 9.80 13.52 12.49
C TRP A 519 10.80 12.44 12.10
N GLN A 520 10.88 11.32 12.82
CA GLN A 520 11.74 10.22 12.40
C GLN A 520 11.38 9.73 10.98
N MET A 521 10.08 9.53 10.71
CA MET A 521 9.63 9.09 9.39
C MET A 521 9.92 10.13 8.30
N PHE A 522 9.45 11.36 8.44
CA PHE A 522 9.42 12.35 7.35
C PHE A 522 10.33 13.57 7.55
N GLY A 523 11.06 13.66 8.66
CA GLY A 523 12.17 14.58 8.87
C GLY A 523 13.49 13.86 8.60
N ASP A 524 13.81 12.87 9.44
CA ASP A 524 15.02 12.05 9.31
C ASP A 524 14.98 11.08 8.12
N GLY A 525 13.80 10.78 7.59
CA GLY A 525 13.63 9.79 6.52
C GLY A 525 13.87 8.35 7.00
N ARG A 526 13.85 8.10 8.32
CA ARG A 526 14.26 6.83 8.91
C ARG A 526 13.51 6.53 10.20
N HIS A 527 12.99 5.32 10.33
CA HIS A 527 12.28 4.89 11.53
C HIS A 527 12.66 3.43 11.87
N PRO A 528 13.20 3.16 13.07
CA PRO A 528 13.79 1.86 13.42
C PRO A 528 12.78 0.70 13.43
N ASP A 529 11.49 1.00 13.58
CA ASP A 529 10.42 -0.01 13.64
C ASP A 529 9.15 0.44 12.90
N PHE A 530 9.30 0.82 11.63
CA PHE A 530 8.16 1.28 10.82
C PHE A 530 7.09 0.20 10.68
N ARG A 531 7.48 -1.07 10.55
CA ARG A 531 6.54 -2.20 10.44
C ARG A 531 5.56 -2.24 11.61
N ARG A 532 6.04 -2.08 12.85
CA ARG A 532 5.17 -2.11 14.02
C ARG A 532 4.24 -0.91 14.04
N ILE A 533 4.74 0.31 13.79
CA ILE A 533 3.90 1.51 13.75
C ILE A 533 2.82 1.41 12.66
N LEU A 534 3.19 0.90 11.48
CA LEU A 534 2.27 0.67 10.37
C LEU A 534 1.08 -0.20 10.79
N LEU A 535 1.33 -1.30 11.51
CA LEU A 535 0.30 -2.25 11.91
C LEU A 535 -0.46 -1.80 13.16
N ASP A 536 0.24 -1.33 14.19
CA ASP A 536 -0.34 -1.05 15.51
C ASP A 536 -1.05 0.31 15.59
N GLN A 537 -0.61 1.30 14.82
CA GLN A 537 -1.06 2.70 14.96
C GLN A 537 -1.65 3.26 13.67
N LEU A 538 -1.06 2.98 12.50
CA LEU A 538 -1.52 3.59 11.24
C LEU A 538 -2.62 2.79 10.55
N SER A 539 -2.63 1.46 10.71
CA SER A 539 -3.54 0.57 9.99
C SER A 539 -5.04 0.91 10.13
N PRO A 540 -5.57 1.42 11.26
CA PRO A 540 -7.00 1.72 11.38
C PRO A 540 -7.46 2.79 10.38
N THR A 541 -6.62 3.80 10.13
CA THR A 541 -6.95 4.95 9.26
C THR A 541 -6.58 4.75 7.79
N LEU A 542 -5.57 3.92 7.50
CA LEU A 542 -5.15 3.61 6.13
C LEU A 542 -6.18 2.77 5.36
N SER A 543 -6.42 3.10 4.10
CA SER A 543 -7.11 2.20 3.16
C SER A 543 -6.42 0.84 3.06
N SER A 544 -7.18 -0.23 2.76
CA SER A 544 -6.61 -1.57 2.54
C SER A 544 -5.54 -1.58 1.44
N THR A 545 -5.74 -0.78 0.39
CA THR A 545 -4.75 -0.60 -0.70
C THR A 545 -3.46 0.04 -0.21
N ALA A 546 -3.53 1.12 0.57
CA ALA A 546 -2.34 1.77 1.11
C ALA A 546 -1.63 0.88 2.13
N LEU A 547 -2.38 0.20 3.01
CA LEU A 547 -1.83 -0.76 3.96
C LEU A 547 -1.11 -1.91 3.25
N GLN A 548 -1.69 -2.48 2.19
CA GLN A 548 -1.05 -3.52 1.37
C GLN A 548 0.26 -3.02 0.74
N PHE A 549 0.26 -1.80 0.17
CA PHE A 549 1.44 -1.19 -0.43
C PHE A 549 2.56 -0.98 0.61
N TRP A 550 2.25 -0.38 1.76
CA TRP A 550 3.24 -0.12 2.81
C TRP A 550 3.67 -1.39 3.55
N TYR A 551 2.82 -2.42 3.62
CA TYR A 551 3.22 -3.71 4.18
C TYR A 551 4.26 -4.42 3.31
N LYS A 552 4.14 -4.32 1.98
CA LYS A 552 5.18 -4.78 1.04
C LYS A 552 6.45 -3.94 1.18
N ASN A 553 6.31 -2.62 1.28
CA ASN A 553 7.39 -1.64 1.36
C ASN A 553 7.74 -1.23 2.81
N ARG A 554 7.56 -2.15 3.77
CA ARG A 554 7.74 -1.87 5.21
C ARG A 554 9.18 -1.57 5.63
N ASN A 555 10.12 -1.71 4.70
CA ASN A 555 11.55 -1.43 4.88
C ASN A 555 11.93 -0.06 4.31
N SER A 556 10.97 0.71 3.76
CA SER A 556 11.25 2.01 3.13
C SER A 556 11.90 3.03 4.09
N PHE A 557 11.74 2.85 5.40
CA PHE A 557 12.31 3.71 6.44
C PHE A 557 13.49 3.07 7.19
N ASP A 558 13.99 1.90 6.76
CA ASP A 558 15.11 1.22 7.46
C ASP A 558 16.43 2.01 7.29
N ASP A 559 16.65 2.53 6.08
CA ASP A 559 17.85 3.28 5.69
C ASP A 559 17.54 4.75 5.41
N CYS A 560 16.83 5.03 4.30
CA CYS A 560 16.47 6.40 3.88
C CYS A 560 15.27 6.37 2.94
N PHE A 561 14.16 6.91 3.42
CA PHE A 561 12.90 7.06 2.69
C PHE A 561 13.06 7.83 1.38
N TYR A 562 13.82 8.93 1.38
CA TYR A 562 14.01 9.78 0.20
C TYR A 562 14.83 9.11 -0.92
N GLU A 563 15.59 8.05 -0.62
CA GLU A 563 16.29 7.25 -1.63
C GLU A 563 15.38 6.19 -2.30
N SER A 564 14.11 6.12 -1.91
CA SER A 564 13.12 5.21 -2.49
C SER A 564 12.21 5.92 -3.53
N GLY A 565 11.31 5.17 -4.17
CA GLY A 565 10.58 5.65 -5.35
C GLY A 565 11.46 5.80 -6.60
N TYR A 566 10.90 6.39 -7.66
CA TYR A 566 11.65 6.61 -8.91
C TYR A 566 12.71 7.71 -8.73
N SER A 567 12.34 8.85 -8.13
CA SER A 567 13.27 9.97 -7.89
C SER A 567 14.44 9.63 -6.98
N GLY A 568 14.29 8.62 -6.12
CA GLY A 568 15.37 8.10 -5.28
C GLY A 568 16.56 7.56 -6.07
N LEU A 569 16.40 7.21 -7.36
CA LEU A 569 17.54 6.87 -8.24
C LEU A 569 18.50 8.06 -8.41
N ALA A 570 17.97 9.27 -8.62
CA ALA A 570 18.76 10.47 -8.77
C ALA A 570 19.52 10.82 -7.47
N LEU A 571 18.87 10.69 -6.31
CA LEU A 571 19.50 10.93 -5.00
C LEU A 571 20.63 9.91 -4.72
N ARG A 572 20.41 8.63 -5.05
CA ARG A 572 21.44 7.59 -4.91
C ARG A 572 22.63 7.84 -5.83
N LEU A 573 22.39 8.27 -7.06
CA LEU A 573 23.45 8.64 -8.01
C LEU A 573 24.24 9.85 -7.50
N PHE A 574 23.55 10.90 -7.03
CA PHE A 574 24.21 12.08 -6.46
C PHE A 574 25.08 11.72 -5.25
N LYS A 575 24.54 10.97 -4.29
CA LYS A 575 25.28 10.44 -3.13
C LYS A 575 26.52 9.64 -3.54
N TRP A 576 26.39 8.79 -4.55
CA TRP A 576 27.51 8.00 -5.08
C TRP A 576 28.59 8.90 -5.69
N LEU A 577 28.20 9.92 -6.48
CA LEU A 577 29.11 10.90 -7.06
C LEU A 577 29.85 11.71 -5.98
N ILE A 578 29.15 12.23 -4.98
CA ILE A 578 29.74 12.97 -3.86
C ILE A 578 30.80 12.12 -3.15
N ARG A 579 30.51 10.84 -2.90
CA ARG A 579 31.45 9.92 -2.25
C ARG A 579 32.70 9.67 -3.09
N ILE A 580 32.55 9.35 -4.38
CA ILE A 580 33.70 9.06 -5.25
C ILE A 580 34.58 10.29 -5.48
N LYS A 581 33.98 11.48 -5.54
CA LYS A 581 34.71 12.74 -5.71
C LYS A 581 35.28 13.30 -4.39
N GLY A 582 35.07 12.63 -3.26
CA GLY A 582 35.58 13.07 -1.96
C GLY A 582 34.93 14.37 -1.45
N LEU A 583 33.72 14.69 -1.92
CA LEU A 583 33.06 15.97 -1.68
C LEU A 583 32.21 16.01 -0.39
N SER A 584 32.16 14.92 0.38
CA SER A 584 31.26 14.81 1.54
C SER A 584 31.40 15.96 2.53
N LYS A 585 32.63 16.38 2.86
CA LYS A 585 32.88 17.50 3.80
C LYS A 585 32.44 18.85 3.23
N VAL A 586 32.71 19.08 1.94
CA VAL A 586 32.34 20.33 1.24
C VAL A 586 30.83 20.49 1.19
N VAL A 587 30.14 19.39 0.89
CA VAL A 587 28.69 19.35 0.80
C VAL A 587 28.04 19.51 2.17
N GLU A 588 28.64 18.96 3.23
CA GLU A 588 28.24 19.22 4.62
C GLU A 588 28.41 20.71 4.99
N GLU A 589 29.53 21.32 4.63
CA GLU A 589 29.81 22.75 4.84
C GLU A 589 28.80 23.65 4.14
N ILE A 590 28.43 23.35 2.89
CA ILE A 590 27.36 24.05 2.15
C ILE A 590 26.03 24.05 2.93
N THR A 591 25.71 22.96 3.63
CA THR A 591 24.44 22.85 4.37
C THR A 591 24.48 23.37 5.81
N THR A 592 25.66 23.73 6.32
CA THR A 592 25.85 24.11 7.73
C THR A 592 26.41 25.51 7.91
N THR A 593 26.94 26.13 6.85
CA THR A 593 27.44 27.50 6.87
C THR A 593 26.34 28.53 7.17
N ASP A 594 26.73 29.60 7.87
CA ASP A 594 25.92 30.78 8.13
C ASP A 594 26.22 31.92 7.12
N ASP A 595 27.22 31.74 6.24
CA ASP A 595 27.59 32.73 5.22
C ASP A 595 27.23 32.23 3.82
N ILE A 596 26.32 32.96 3.18
CA ILE A 596 25.83 32.66 1.82
C ILE A 596 26.96 32.78 0.78
N ARG A 597 27.99 33.60 1.03
CA ARG A 597 29.16 33.74 0.15
C ARG A 597 30.00 32.47 0.15
N ILE A 598 30.13 31.81 1.30
CA ILE A 598 30.83 30.51 1.39
C ILE A 598 30.03 29.46 0.62
N GLN A 599 28.70 29.42 0.79
CA GLN A 599 27.81 28.53 0.04
C GLN A 599 28.00 28.68 -1.48
N GLU A 600 27.97 29.91 -1.98
CA GLU A 600 28.20 30.24 -3.39
C GLU A 600 29.61 29.84 -3.86
N GLN A 601 30.65 30.18 -3.10
CA GLN A 601 32.03 29.87 -3.46
C GLN A 601 32.30 28.36 -3.53
N LEU A 602 31.75 27.58 -2.60
CA LEU A 602 31.89 26.12 -2.60
C LEU A 602 31.14 25.49 -3.77
N TRP A 603 29.97 26.04 -4.13
CA TRP A 603 29.24 25.59 -5.32
C TRP A 603 30.03 25.82 -6.60
N GLU A 604 30.40 27.06 -6.89
CA GLU A 604 31.01 27.45 -8.17
C GLU A 604 32.42 26.86 -8.34
N ASN A 605 33.22 26.84 -7.28
CA ASN A 605 34.63 26.45 -7.38
C ASN A 605 34.85 24.94 -7.17
N VAL A 606 33.93 24.23 -6.52
CA VAL A 606 34.17 22.84 -6.09
C VAL A 606 33.05 21.89 -6.53
N VAL A 607 31.81 22.11 -6.09
CA VAL A 607 30.74 21.12 -6.26
C VAL A 607 30.27 21.03 -7.71
N LYS A 608 29.92 22.15 -8.34
CA LYS A 608 29.40 22.18 -9.72
C LYS A 608 30.43 21.65 -10.73
N PRO A 609 31.71 22.08 -10.74
CA PRO A 609 32.71 21.53 -11.67
C PRO A 609 32.90 20.02 -11.52
N ALA A 610 32.80 19.50 -10.30
CA ALA A 610 33.04 18.08 -10.01
C ALA A 610 31.82 17.17 -10.27
N THR A 611 30.60 17.70 -10.11
CA THR A 611 29.35 16.91 -10.17
C THR A 611 28.51 17.16 -11.42
N LEU A 612 28.63 18.32 -12.05
CA LEU A 612 27.83 18.73 -13.22
C LEU A 612 28.68 19.17 -14.42
N PRO A 613 29.76 18.47 -14.81
CA PRO A 613 30.48 18.84 -16.03
C PRO A 613 29.58 18.66 -17.26
N THR A 614 29.75 19.53 -18.26
CA THR A 614 28.90 19.61 -19.47
C THR A 614 28.63 18.26 -20.14
N TRP A 615 29.63 17.37 -20.23
CA TRP A 615 29.48 16.05 -20.85
C TRP A 615 28.55 15.14 -20.04
N LEU A 616 28.61 15.20 -18.71
CA LEU A 616 27.77 14.40 -17.82
C LEU A 616 26.33 14.92 -17.87
N VAL A 617 26.14 16.23 -17.82
CA VAL A 617 24.81 16.84 -17.94
C VAL A 617 24.15 16.47 -19.27
N ARG A 618 24.89 16.51 -20.38
CA ARG A 618 24.39 16.04 -21.69
C ARG A 618 23.98 14.57 -21.67
N TRP A 619 24.73 13.72 -20.99
CA TRP A 619 24.39 12.30 -20.84
C TRP A 619 23.14 12.09 -19.97
N LEU A 620 23.02 12.82 -18.85
CA LEU A 620 21.85 12.79 -17.97
C LEU A 620 20.60 13.38 -18.63
N SER A 621 20.76 14.22 -19.66
CA SER A 621 19.66 14.79 -20.44
C SER A 621 19.03 13.80 -21.43
N HIS A 622 19.44 12.52 -21.42
CA HIS A 622 18.83 11.50 -22.25
C HIS A 622 17.37 11.25 -21.82
N PRO A 623 16.39 11.17 -22.74
CA PRO A 623 14.96 11.04 -22.40
C PRO A 623 14.64 9.88 -21.44
N ALA A 624 15.31 8.73 -21.62
CA ALA A 624 15.12 7.59 -20.72
C ALA A 624 15.56 7.86 -19.28
N PHE A 625 16.61 8.66 -19.07
CA PHE A 625 17.05 9.04 -17.72
C PHE A 625 16.07 10.05 -17.12
N LEU A 626 15.72 11.10 -17.89
CA LEU A 626 14.77 12.12 -17.49
C LEU A 626 13.43 11.52 -17.05
N TRP A 627 12.87 10.57 -17.81
CA TRP A 627 11.62 9.89 -17.45
C TRP A 627 11.78 8.99 -16.21
N ASN A 628 12.76 8.08 -16.21
CA ASN A 628 12.85 7.06 -15.15
C ASN A 628 13.40 7.58 -13.82
N ALA A 629 14.21 8.65 -13.84
CA ALA A 629 14.85 9.20 -12.65
C ALA A 629 14.28 10.55 -12.20
N LEU A 630 13.76 11.37 -13.11
CA LEU A 630 13.25 12.71 -12.80
C LEU A 630 11.76 12.91 -13.11
N GLY A 631 11.11 11.94 -13.76
CA GLY A 631 9.70 12.02 -14.16
C GLY A 631 9.40 13.03 -15.27
N VAL A 632 10.41 13.47 -16.03
CA VAL A 632 10.28 14.52 -17.06
C VAL A 632 9.96 13.89 -18.43
N PRO A 633 8.79 14.18 -19.03
CA PRO A 633 8.42 13.69 -20.36
C PRO A 633 9.15 14.42 -21.50
N ILE A 634 9.09 13.84 -22.70
CA ILE A 634 9.71 14.41 -23.91
C ILE A 634 9.11 15.77 -24.28
N ASN A 635 7.79 15.95 -24.14
CA ASN A 635 7.13 17.22 -24.47
C ASN A 635 7.64 18.37 -23.59
N GLN A 636 7.76 18.13 -22.28
CA GLN A 636 8.36 19.09 -21.36
C GLN A 636 9.84 19.34 -21.67
N MET A 637 10.59 18.28 -22.02
CA MET A 637 11.98 18.41 -22.45
C MET A 637 12.13 19.35 -23.66
N ASN A 638 11.25 19.21 -24.65
CA ASN A 638 11.29 20.01 -25.86
C ASN A 638 11.06 21.50 -25.56
N LEU A 639 10.18 21.86 -24.62
CA LEU A 639 9.92 23.27 -24.25
C LEU A 639 11.19 24.03 -23.85
N PHE A 640 12.05 23.42 -23.03
CA PHE A 640 13.29 24.09 -22.62
C PHE A 640 14.42 23.93 -23.64
N LEU A 641 14.39 22.91 -24.49
CA LEU A 641 15.34 22.75 -25.58
C LEU A 641 15.07 23.76 -26.71
N ASP A 642 13.81 24.11 -26.96
CA ASP A 642 13.44 25.14 -27.93
C ASP A 642 13.94 26.54 -27.51
N GLU A 643 14.13 26.75 -26.21
CA GLU A 643 14.61 28.02 -25.65
C GLU A 643 16.12 28.04 -25.37
N GLY A 644 16.85 26.93 -25.56
CA GLY A 644 18.26 26.85 -25.24
C GLY A 644 18.85 25.44 -25.26
N SER A 645 19.54 25.04 -24.20
CA SER A 645 20.13 23.71 -24.08
C SER A 645 19.91 23.16 -22.68
N ALA A 646 19.87 21.83 -22.53
CA ALA A 646 19.69 21.20 -21.22
C ALA A 646 20.77 21.61 -20.20
N VAL A 647 22.01 21.81 -20.64
CA VAL A 647 23.10 22.32 -19.79
C VAL A 647 22.78 23.71 -19.29
N ARG A 648 22.34 24.60 -20.20
CA ARG A 648 22.01 25.97 -19.83
C ARG A 648 20.80 26.02 -18.90
N TYR A 649 19.76 25.23 -19.19
CA TYR A 649 18.58 25.11 -18.35
C TYR A 649 18.95 24.70 -16.92
N LEU A 650 19.80 23.67 -16.77
CA LEU A 650 20.26 23.19 -15.47
C LEU A 650 21.04 24.26 -14.69
N TYR A 651 21.96 24.98 -15.34
CA TYR A 651 22.73 26.06 -14.69
C TYR A 651 21.84 27.25 -14.31
N ASP A 652 20.96 27.69 -15.21
CA ASP A 652 19.99 28.74 -14.92
C ASP A 652 18.99 28.33 -13.81
N THR A 653 18.82 27.03 -13.56
CA THR A 653 18.02 26.48 -12.45
C THR A 653 18.80 26.52 -11.14
N LEU A 654 20.03 25.99 -11.10
CA LEU A 654 20.76 25.74 -9.86
C LEU A 654 21.64 26.90 -9.39
N ASP A 655 22.28 27.66 -10.29
CA ASP A 655 23.21 28.71 -9.90
C ASP A 655 22.53 29.82 -9.07
N PRO A 656 21.34 30.33 -9.44
CA PRO A 656 20.66 31.37 -8.67
C PRO A 656 20.18 30.93 -7.28
N ILE A 657 20.14 29.63 -7.00
CA ILE A 657 19.70 29.10 -5.71
C ILE A 657 20.77 29.33 -4.63
N MET A 658 22.04 29.25 -5.01
CA MET A 658 23.15 29.36 -4.07
C MET A 658 23.29 30.74 -3.45
N THR A 659 22.78 31.76 -4.12
CA THR A 659 22.79 33.16 -3.66
C THR A 659 21.42 33.64 -3.16
N ARG A 660 20.36 32.83 -3.30
CA ARG A 660 19.00 33.20 -2.87
C ARG A 660 18.84 33.13 -1.35
N SER A 661 19.13 31.98 -0.77
CA SER A 661 19.03 31.76 0.67
C SER A 661 19.86 30.57 1.13
N LEU A 662 20.10 30.47 2.44
CA LEU A 662 20.94 29.44 3.04
C LEU A 662 20.25 28.08 3.04
N PHE A 663 21.01 27.03 2.72
CA PHE A 663 20.56 25.64 2.83
C PHE A 663 20.26 25.28 4.26
N LYS A 664 21.03 25.85 5.21
CA LYS A 664 20.93 25.60 6.64
C LYS A 664 19.52 25.81 7.22
N ASN A 665 18.81 26.87 6.81
CA ASN A 665 17.59 27.31 7.49
C ASN A 665 16.44 27.79 6.56
N ASP A 666 16.60 27.81 5.23
CA ASP A 666 15.51 28.24 4.34
C ASP A 666 15.35 27.39 3.07
N GLN A 667 16.46 26.87 2.52
CA GLN A 667 16.47 26.06 1.29
C GLN A 667 16.33 24.56 1.55
N TYR A 668 15.21 24.15 2.14
CA TYR A 668 14.99 22.75 2.52
C TYR A 668 14.91 21.79 1.33
N PHE A 669 14.50 22.25 0.14
CA PHE A 669 14.39 21.42 -1.05
C PHE A 669 15.75 20.82 -1.45
N TYR A 670 16.77 21.68 -1.48
CA TYR A 670 18.12 21.29 -1.84
C TYR A 670 18.91 20.72 -0.67
N ASN A 671 18.67 21.23 0.55
CA ASN A 671 19.20 20.63 1.77
C ASN A 671 18.80 19.15 1.86
N LEU A 672 17.53 18.82 1.57
CA LEU A 672 17.04 17.45 1.53
C LEU A 672 17.83 16.56 0.55
N VAL A 673 18.08 17.03 -0.67
CA VAL A 673 18.84 16.24 -1.67
C VAL A 673 20.26 15.96 -1.19
N VAL A 674 20.87 16.97 -0.56
CA VAL A 674 22.23 16.89 -0.04
C VAL A 674 22.33 15.97 1.18
N ASN A 675 21.55 16.25 2.22
CA ASN A 675 21.63 15.57 3.51
C ASN A 675 20.83 14.28 3.55
N ARG A 676 19.89 14.10 2.61
CA ARG A 676 18.96 12.96 2.49
C ARG A 676 18.03 12.83 3.69
N LYS A 677 17.80 13.96 4.33
CA LYS A 677 16.88 14.23 5.45
C LYS A 677 16.66 15.74 5.56
N TYR A 678 15.61 16.14 6.25
CA TYR A 678 15.41 17.52 6.66
C TYR A 678 16.16 17.83 7.96
N THR A 679 16.34 19.13 8.25
CA THR A 679 16.77 19.62 9.56
C THR A 679 15.62 20.39 10.21
N GLN A 680 15.61 20.51 11.54
CA GLN A 680 14.58 21.28 12.22
C GLN A 680 14.55 22.75 11.80
N GLU A 681 15.71 23.30 11.41
CA GLU A 681 15.84 24.67 10.90
C GLU A 681 15.42 24.80 9.43
N SER A 682 15.53 23.73 8.63
CA SER A 682 15.25 23.74 7.18
C SER A 682 14.36 22.57 6.81
N CYS A 683 13.06 22.79 7.00
CA CYS A 683 12.01 21.85 6.63
C CYS A 683 10.72 22.57 6.18
N PRO A 684 9.84 21.89 5.43
CA PRO A 684 8.46 22.32 5.23
C PRO A 684 7.75 22.64 6.55
N SER A 685 6.84 23.61 6.54
CA SER A 685 6.17 24.07 7.76
C SER A 685 5.29 22.97 8.37
N TYR A 686 4.74 22.06 7.56
CA TYR A 686 3.99 20.89 8.08
C TYR A 686 4.85 19.87 8.84
N LEU A 687 6.18 19.91 8.68
CA LEU A 687 7.12 19.06 9.43
C LEU A 687 7.58 19.68 10.73
N THR A 688 7.35 20.98 10.95
CA THR A 688 7.65 21.60 12.25
C THR A 688 6.72 21.07 13.33
N GLU A 689 7.13 21.12 14.59
CA GLU A 689 6.27 20.68 15.71
C GLU A 689 4.96 21.48 15.76
N GLU A 690 5.04 22.81 15.59
CA GLU A 690 3.87 23.69 15.53
C GLU A 690 2.94 23.32 14.37
N GLY A 691 3.48 23.11 13.16
CA GLY A 691 2.69 22.74 11.99
C GLY A 691 2.04 21.36 12.14
N PHE A 692 2.78 20.38 12.68
CA PHE A 692 2.27 19.05 12.99
C PHE A 692 1.09 19.12 13.97
N GLN A 693 1.25 19.82 15.09
CA GLN A 693 0.18 19.94 16.10
C GLN A 693 -1.03 20.69 15.53
N THR A 694 -0.80 21.76 14.77
CA THR A 694 -1.89 22.51 14.12
C THR A 694 -2.70 21.63 13.18
N LEU A 695 -2.04 20.84 12.32
CA LEU A 695 -2.72 19.91 11.42
C LEU A 695 -3.48 18.80 12.16
N LYS A 696 -2.96 18.37 13.31
CA LYS A 696 -3.55 17.33 14.16
C LYS A 696 -4.78 17.83 14.91
N ASP A 697 -4.69 18.98 15.57
CA ASP A 697 -5.73 19.49 16.47
C ASP A 697 -6.90 20.14 15.73
N GLN A 698 -6.62 20.84 14.63
CA GLN A 698 -7.65 21.59 13.89
C GLN A 698 -8.44 20.72 12.90
N ASN A 699 -8.17 19.40 12.86
CA ASN A 699 -8.72 18.48 11.86
C ASN A 699 -8.56 19.02 10.41
N ALA A 700 -7.53 19.82 10.15
CA ALA A 700 -7.28 20.42 8.83
C ALA A 700 -7.07 19.33 7.76
N THR A 701 -6.60 18.15 8.18
CA THR A 701 -6.48 16.94 7.35
C THR A 701 -7.81 16.44 6.80
N ASP A 702 -8.95 16.76 7.41
CA ASP A 702 -10.27 16.35 6.92
C ASP A 702 -10.73 17.12 5.67
N SER A 703 -10.12 18.27 5.38
CA SER A 703 -10.37 19.02 4.15
C SER A 703 -9.95 18.21 2.91
N MET A 704 -9.03 17.25 3.06
CA MET A 704 -8.48 16.51 1.92
C MET A 704 -9.40 15.39 1.44
N LEU A 705 -9.52 15.28 0.12
CA LEU A 705 -10.19 14.19 -0.58
C LEU A 705 -9.29 13.69 -1.71
N LEU A 706 -8.85 12.44 -1.60
CA LEU A 706 -7.94 11.80 -2.57
C LEU A 706 -8.74 11.11 -3.68
N HIS A 707 -8.42 11.47 -4.92
CA HIS A 707 -8.94 10.89 -6.15
C HIS A 707 -7.84 10.11 -6.85
N THR A 708 -8.02 8.79 -6.97
CA THR A 708 -7.12 7.94 -7.77
C THR A 708 -7.67 7.78 -9.18
N LYS A 709 -7.57 8.85 -9.99
CA LYS A 709 -8.14 8.97 -11.35
C LYS A 709 -7.32 9.94 -12.19
N SER A 710 -7.59 10.01 -13.49
CA SER A 710 -7.04 11.07 -14.34
C SER A 710 -7.62 12.43 -13.95
N ILE A 711 -6.86 13.50 -14.22
CA ILE A 711 -7.26 14.89 -13.92
C ILE A 711 -8.61 15.22 -14.59
N ILE A 712 -8.74 14.90 -15.87
CA ILE A 712 -9.96 15.17 -16.64
C ILE A 712 -11.19 14.43 -16.10
N GLU A 713 -11.05 13.17 -15.65
CA GLU A 713 -12.17 12.43 -15.04
C GLU A 713 -12.64 13.07 -13.75
N VAL A 714 -11.71 13.58 -12.93
CA VAL A 714 -12.08 14.29 -11.70
C VAL A 714 -12.75 15.60 -12.04
N LEU A 715 -12.17 16.42 -12.92
CA LEU A 715 -12.77 17.69 -13.34
C LEU A 715 -14.20 17.50 -13.86
N ARG A 716 -14.45 16.50 -14.72
CA ARG A 716 -15.79 16.15 -15.23
C ARG A 716 -16.77 15.71 -14.15
N SER A 717 -16.29 15.18 -13.03
CA SER A 717 -17.13 14.79 -11.91
C SER A 717 -17.55 15.97 -11.02
N LEU A 718 -16.84 17.09 -11.11
CA LEU A 718 -17.14 18.33 -10.38
C LEU A 718 -18.21 19.15 -11.11
N GLY A 719 -19.06 19.82 -10.34
CA GLY A 719 -20.05 20.76 -10.84
C GLY A 719 -19.44 22.01 -11.46
N ASP A 720 -20.24 22.73 -12.24
CA ASP A 720 -19.84 24.00 -12.84
C ASP A 720 -19.61 25.04 -11.74
N GLY A 721 -18.46 25.71 -11.80
CA GLY A 721 -18.06 26.71 -10.80
C GLY A 721 -17.85 26.17 -9.37
N GLU A 722 -17.68 24.86 -9.18
CA GLU A 722 -17.45 24.25 -7.87
C GLU A 722 -16.07 24.64 -7.29
N LEU A 723 -15.05 24.80 -8.16
CA LEU A 723 -13.69 25.14 -7.76
C LEU A 723 -13.51 26.65 -7.62
N THR A 724 -12.75 27.04 -6.60
CA THR A 724 -12.31 28.43 -6.42
C THR A 724 -10.84 28.61 -6.80
N LYS A 725 -10.02 27.57 -6.59
CA LYS A 725 -8.59 27.53 -6.91
C LYS A 725 -8.23 26.20 -7.58
N ALA A 726 -7.31 26.24 -8.53
CA ALA A 726 -6.71 25.03 -9.12
C ALA A 726 -5.18 25.20 -9.23
N VAL A 727 -4.42 24.19 -8.82
CA VAL A 727 -2.96 24.13 -8.94
C VAL A 727 -2.62 22.95 -9.85
N LEU A 728 -2.28 23.27 -11.10
CA LEU A 728 -2.01 22.30 -12.16
C LEU A 728 -0.53 21.92 -12.27
N MET A 729 0.33 22.52 -11.44
CA MET A 729 1.77 22.30 -11.46
C MET A 729 2.34 22.48 -12.89
N ASP A 730 3.32 21.68 -13.29
CA ASP A 730 3.96 21.67 -14.60
C ASP A 730 3.36 20.66 -15.58
N HIS A 731 2.31 19.97 -15.17
CA HIS A 731 1.70 18.89 -15.93
C HIS A 731 1.19 19.33 -17.33
N MET A 732 0.84 20.62 -17.50
CA MET A 732 0.47 21.15 -18.82
C MET A 732 1.61 21.05 -19.85
N ASP A 733 2.87 20.97 -19.42
CA ASP A 733 4.03 20.74 -20.29
C ASP A 733 4.03 19.33 -20.92
N TRP A 734 3.24 18.40 -20.38
CA TRP A 734 3.25 17.00 -20.79
C TRP A 734 2.40 16.76 -22.04
N PHE A 735 1.45 17.65 -22.30
CA PHE A 735 0.41 17.46 -23.29
C PHE A 735 0.78 17.90 -24.70
N ASP A 736 0.06 17.34 -25.66
CA ASP A 736 -0.11 17.94 -26.97
C ASP A 736 -1.23 18.99 -26.95
N LEU A 737 -1.43 19.67 -28.08
CA LEU A 737 -2.44 20.74 -28.20
C LEU A 737 -3.85 20.26 -27.85
N LYS A 738 -4.22 19.04 -28.27
CA LYS A 738 -5.59 18.53 -28.14
C LYS A 738 -5.88 18.19 -26.69
N ASP A 739 -4.97 17.47 -26.04
CA ASP A 739 -5.15 17.05 -24.65
C ASP A 739 -5.15 18.26 -23.70
N ALA A 740 -4.27 19.24 -23.93
CA ALA A 740 -4.27 20.48 -23.16
C ALA A 740 -5.55 21.29 -23.35
N GLU A 741 -6.06 21.39 -24.58
CA GLU A 741 -7.32 22.10 -24.85
C GLU A 741 -8.52 21.41 -24.17
N GLU A 742 -8.56 20.08 -24.20
CA GLU A 742 -9.64 19.31 -23.55
C GLU A 742 -9.66 19.54 -22.04
N GLU A 743 -8.48 19.50 -21.38
CA GLU A 743 -8.38 19.76 -19.94
C GLU A 743 -8.68 21.22 -19.58
N ILE A 744 -8.10 22.19 -20.28
CA ILE A 744 -8.32 23.62 -20.01
C ILE A 744 -9.80 23.98 -20.13
N LYS A 745 -10.51 23.37 -21.08
CA LYS A 745 -11.96 23.53 -21.22
C LYS A 745 -12.72 23.04 -19.97
N GLU A 746 -12.35 21.88 -19.43
CA GLU A 746 -12.96 21.35 -18.21
C GLU A 746 -12.58 22.16 -16.96
N VAL A 747 -11.33 22.62 -16.85
CA VAL A 747 -10.90 23.57 -15.80
C VAL A 747 -11.73 24.85 -15.87
N SER A 748 -11.91 25.40 -17.08
CA SER A 748 -12.69 26.61 -17.34
C SER A 748 -14.16 26.50 -16.93
N ARG A 749 -14.74 25.30 -17.03
CA ARG A 749 -16.11 24.99 -16.59
C ARG A 749 -16.18 24.80 -15.08
N ALA A 750 -15.25 24.03 -14.51
CA ALA A 750 -15.26 23.67 -13.10
C ALA A 750 -14.91 24.84 -12.17
N ILE A 751 -14.17 25.85 -12.66
CA ILE A 751 -13.78 27.01 -11.85
C ILE A 751 -14.78 28.17 -11.94
N ARG A 752 -15.12 28.76 -10.80
CA ARG A 752 -16.03 29.92 -10.75
C ARG A 752 -15.42 31.18 -11.36
N SER A 753 -16.26 32.13 -11.80
CA SER A 753 -15.78 33.48 -12.15
C SER A 753 -15.07 34.12 -10.94
N GLY A 754 -13.96 34.79 -11.19
CA GLY A 754 -13.01 35.27 -10.18
C GLY A 754 -12.11 34.20 -9.57
N GLY A 755 -12.33 32.92 -9.87
CA GLY A 755 -11.45 31.82 -9.45
C GLY A 755 -10.09 31.85 -10.15
N MET A 756 -9.11 31.17 -9.56
CA MET A 756 -7.71 31.24 -9.98
C MET A 756 -7.14 29.87 -10.32
N VAL A 757 -6.42 29.77 -11.44
CA VAL A 757 -5.64 28.58 -11.83
C VAL A 757 -4.17 28.96 -11.82
N LEU A 758 -3.33 28.16 -11.17
CA LEU A 758 -1.89 28.34 -11.08
C LEU A 758 -1.17 27.17 -11.75
N TRP A 759 -0.20 27.47 -12.61
CA TRP A 759 0.64 26.47 -13.26
C TRP A 759 2.08 26.98 -13.42
N ARG A 760 3.00 26.03 -13.57
CA ARG A 760 4.42 26.28 -13.81
C ARG A 760 4.80 25.68 -15.16
N SER A 761 5.91 26.11 -15.75
CA SER A 761 6.39 25.56 -17.01
C SER A 761 7.91 25.55 -17.11
N ALA A 762 8.46 24.53 -17.76
CA ALA A 762 9.84 24.50 -18.19
C ALA A 762 10.14 25.49 -19.33
N GLY A 763 9.12 25.96 -20.04
CA GLY A 763 9.24 27.09 -20.98
C GLY A 763 9.07 28.43 -20.26
N ARG A 764 9.71 29.49 -20.75
CA ARG A 764 9.46 30.87 -20.27
C ARG A 764 8.11 31.41 -20.77
N LYS A 765 7.70 30.99 -21.97
CA LYS A 765 6.42 31.39 -22.61
C LYS A 765 5.69 30.17 -23.18
N PRO A 766 5.02 29.36 -22.35
CA PRO A 766 4.33 28.17 -22.82
C PRO A 766 3.18 28.51 -23.78
N TRP A 767 3.03 27.71 -24.82
CA TRP A 767 2.03 27.92 -25.89
C TRP A 767 0.59 27.82 -25.41
N TYR A 768 0.33 27.03 -24.36
CA TYR A 768 -1.01 26.83 -23.80
C TYR A 768 -1.53 28.04 -22.99
N ASN A 769 -0.72 29.07 -22.75
CA ASN A 769 -1.21 30.34 -22.20
C ASN A 769 -2.31 30.95 -23.09
N ALA A 770 -2.15 30.87 -24.42
CA ALA A 770 -3.16 31.33 -25.37
C ALA A 770 -4.46 30.50 -25.31
N LEU A 771 -4.37 29.22 -24.91
CA LEU A 771 -5.56 28.39 -24.69
C LEU A 771 -6.31 28.83 -23.43
N PHE A 772 -5.62 29.13 -22.33
CA PHE A 772 -6.28 29.70 -21.15
C PHE A 772 -7.02 31.01 -21.51
N GLU A 773 -6.40 31.90 -22.27
CA GLU A 773 -7.05 33.12 -22.76
C GLU A 773 -8.29 32.82 -23.62
N LYS A 774 -8.18 31.86 -24.55
CA LYS A 774 -9.30 31.37 -25.38
C LYS A 774 -10.46 30.86 -24.53
N TYR A 775 -10.18 30.23 -23.39
CA TYR A 775 -11.18 29.69 -22.47
C TYR A 775 -11.54 30.65 -21.32
N ASN A 776 -11.48 31.96 -21.59
CA ASN A 776 -11.98 33.04 -20.72
C ASN A 776 -11.20 33.21 -19.41
N PHE A 777 -9.89 33.00 -19.44
CA PHE A 777 -8.99 33.40 -18.36
C PHE A 777 -8.23 34.69 -18.72
N GLU A 778 -7.98 35.52 -17.72
CA GLU A 778 -6.96 36.57 -17.76
C GLU A 778 -5.63 35.96 -17.28
N VAL A 779 -4.68 35.76 -18.19
CA VAL A 779 -3.39 35.13 -17.88
C VAL A 779 -2.38 36.19 -17.47
N LYS A 780 -1.71 35.99 -16.33
CA LYS A 780 -0.67 36.88 -15.80
C LYS A 780 0.58 36.08 -15.42
N PRO A 781 1.78 36.51 -15.82
CA PRO A 781 3.00 35.92 -15.30
C PRO A 781 3.15 36.29 -13.82
N VAL A 782 3.42 35.28 -12.98
CA VAL A 782 3.84 35.47 -11.58
C VAL A 782 5.35 35.68 -11.54
N GLY A 783 6.09 34.85 -12.29
CA GLY A 783 7.54 34.95 -12.43
C GLY A 783 8.00 34.29 -13.72
N VAL A 784 8.95 34.92 -14.41
CA VAL A 784 9.56 34.37 -15.62
C VAL A 784 11.06 34.53 -15.52
N ARG A 785 11.79 33.43 -15.70
CA ARG A 785 13.24 33.41 -15.60
C ARG A 785 13.84 34.25 -16.73
N VAL A 786 14.79 35.10 -16.36
CA VAL A 786 15.61 35.85 -17.31
C VAL A 786 16.97 35.15 -17.41
N PRO A 787 17.29 34.48 -18.54
CA PRO A 787 18.54 33.74 -18.68
C PRO A 787 19.76 34.60 -18.38
N GLY A 788 20.64 34.12 -17.49
CA GLY A 788 21.87 34.82 -17.13
C GLY A 788 21.71 36.01 -16.18
N SER A 789 20.50 36.27 -15.68
CA SER A 789 20.28 37.29 -14.65
C SER A 789 20.86 36.92 -13.28
N GLY A 790 21.08 35.62 -13.03
CA GLY A 790 21.44 35.13 -11.70
C GLY A 790 20.29 35.20 -10.67
N VAL A 791 19.07 35.51 -11.12
CA VAL A 791 17.89 35.66 -10.25
C VAL A 791 16.95 34.47 -10.40
N SER A 792 16.60 33.86 -9.27
CA SER A 792 15.61 32.78 -9.18
C SER A 792 14.19 33.33 -9.06
N ILE A 793 13.21 32.68 -9.70
CA ILE A 793 11.80 33.10 -9.65
C ILE A 793 11.08 32.70 -8.36
N ASP A 794 11.53 31.62 -7.71
CA ASP A 794 11.06 31.14 -6.41
C ASP A 794 12.22 30.41 -5.67
N ARG A 795 11.96 29.81 -4.51
CA ARG A 795 13.01 29.10 -3.75
C ARG A 795 13.49 27.82 -4.42
N VAL A 796 12.73 27.27 -5.35
CA VAL A 796 13.05 26.00 -6.01
C VAL A 796 13.66 26.20 -7.39
N ASN A 797 13.22 27.21 -8.13
CA ASN A 797 13.69 27.60 -9.46
C ASN A 797 13.79 26.41 -10.44
N MET A 798 13.01 25.34 -10.26
CA MET A 798 13.04 24.17 -11.15
C MET A 798 12.41 24.48 -12.51
N TYR A 799 11.46 25.41 -12.52
CA TYR A 799 10.70 25.83 -13.70
C TYR A 799 11.19 27.19 -14.22
N ALA A 800 11.05 27.41 -15.52
CA ALA A 800 11.44 28.66 -16.15
C ALA A 800 10.36 29.74 -16.02
N SER A 801 9.11 29.36 -15.71
CA SER A 801 8.04 30.32 -15.46
C SER A 801 6.95 29.78 -14.53
N CYS A 802 6.21 30.72 -13.94
CA CYS A 802 5.01 30.51 -13.15
C CYS A 802 3.94 31.51 -13.62
N TYR A 803 2.72 31.04 -13.83
CA TYR A 803 1.60 31.81 -14.36
C TYR A 803 0.34 31.57 -13.55
N ILE A 804 -0.50 32.60 -13.50
CA ILE A 804 -1.86 32.53 -12.96
C ILE A 804 -2.88 32.90 -14.04
N GLY A 805 -4.00 32.20 -14.07
CA GLY A 805 -5.18 32.51 -14.89
C GLY A 805 -6.35 32.84 -13.99
N ILE A 806 -6.90 34.05 -14.12
CA ILE A 806 -8.09 34.48 -13.38
C ILE A 806 -9.31 34.33 -14.27
N LYS A 807 -10.31 33.54 -13.86
CA LYS A 807 -11.51 33.32 -14.65
C LYS A 807 -12.33 34.62 -14.73
N LYS A 808 -12.60 35.11 -15.94
CA LYS A 808 -13.44 36.29 -16.17
C LYS A 808 -14.91 35.97 -15.93
#